data_AF-A0A0B7JKA2-F1
#
_entry.id   AF-A0A0B7JKA2-F1
#
_cell.length_a   1.000
_cell.length_b   1.000
_cell.length_c   1.000
_cell.angle_alpha   90.00
_cell.angle_beta   90.00
_cell.angle_gamma   90.00
#
_symmetry.space_group_name_H-M   'P 1'
#
loop_
_entity.id
_entity.type
_entity.pdbx_description
1 polymer ?
#
loop_
_entity_poly.entity_id
_entity_poly.type
_entity_poly.pdbx_seq_one_letter_code
_entity_poly.pdbx_strand_id
1 'polypeptide(L)'
;MTIDVILGAQWGDEGKGKLVDIQSRDAQLVCRAAGGHNAGHEIKVDGVSYSFHLLPSGLMNPRCKNFIGSGVVFHIPTFFSELKELEEKGLTTVHDRIFVSDRVNVLLDMHIAVDGLEEKELGDAAIGTTRRGIGPCYQTSRARTGIKLTDIFYPELFEQKVKRLADGYQKRFGKLFEYDIKAELARFEEYRETMRKYVVDGVAFMSSEQQSDQKIVVEGANALMLDIDYGSYPFVTSSSTTLAGILGGLTLNPKNITETVGVVKAYTTRVGWGAFKTEDTEEIGTKLQEIGREWAWYAQLQKPQGLTELGTHLTGTDLVVVKYSNSINYYTSLNLTKLDVLDTFETIKIAIAYKVDGKELESYPADLKILEQAEVVYHEMPGWQTLTTNAKTYDDLPEKARDYVEYIEKFVGVKIKYIGTGPDPLGIRSPPQNQNMFSSARRWLRQNRTPIAIGVGVIGAGYAVSQYVISRISDARERMSSERIAKENLRRRFEQNQEDCTFTVLALLPTATTNILEAMDTEKITYEIQQMKSAKGLRAGITESTAPSIADTSLTEEESKSLQPESASTDPAPSPAAAPGVEPQEESAPPKPTKSKRQLWDDLAISAVTRAFTLIYTLALLTMLTRIQLNLLGRRSYLSSVVALATSSQQATISLENNDDDNSEQVYGSDFDTNRRYLTFSWWLLNRGWLYIMKRVEGAVRTVFGSLSPRDLVSFDRFAELTIEVRKLVEGATQEERRKAKWLTYLLPPREDEDLVLEESGILLGSSLQSSQQSPASLRRLLDETADLIDSPSFAHVFTLLLDAGFSSLVDKKLAKEAFEFPAQPDGNVVVPYSKELKSTKVVLLPKILSVLTRQAHVIGNGMPNEYLQDMESVRDLESFAAVVYSSNWQNEVQDDGMMDSAVQVDWPEEPAQKNGESSIFVVEPQTGLESAWERAVAKP
;
A
#
# COMPACT_ATOMS: atom_id res chain seq x y z
N MET A 1 13.85 28.59 23.48
CA MET A 1 12.79 27.57 23.36
C MET A 1 13.49 26.23 23.26
N THR A 2 13.06 25.22 24.01
CA THR A 2 13.70 23.90 23.98
C THR A 2 12.64 22.81 23.86
N ILE A 3 12.70 22.01 22.79
CA ILE A 3 11.85 20.84 22.62
C ILE A 3 12.72 19.59 22.77
N ASP A 4 12.45 18.83 23.82
CA ASP A 4 13.14 17.58 24.13
C ASP A 4 12.21 16.41 23.82
N VAL A 5 12.60 15.55 22.89
CA VAL A 5 11.83 14.35 22.51
C VAL A 5 12.48 13.11 23.14
N ILE A 6 11.71 12.33 23.89
CA ILE A 6 12.20 11.14 24.60
C ILE A 6 11.58 9.89 23.98
N LEU A 7 12.40 9.05 23.36
CA LEU A 7 11.97 7.84 22.64
C LEU A 7 12.64 6.58 23.18
N GLY A 8 11.94 5.44 23.13
CA GLY A 8 12.51 4.14 23.48
C GLY A 8 13.30 3.59 22.31
N ALA A 9 14.53 3.14 22.55
CA ALA A 9 15.43 2.69 21.49
C ALA A 9 15.31 1.19 21.17
N GLN A 10 14.60 0.40 22.00
CA GLN A 10 14.54 -1.07 21.92
C GLN A 10 13.07 -1.54 21.76
N TRP A 11 12.59 -2.51 22.56
CA TRP A 11 11.23 -3.08 22.52
C TRP A 11 10.32 -2.58 23.65
N GLY A 12 10.61 -1.43 24.26
CA GLY A 12 9.83 -0.90 25.38
C GLY A 12 10.46 -1.21 26.74
N ASP A 13 9.83 -0.71 27.79
CA ASP A 13 10.28 -0.85 29.19
C ASP A 13 11.69 -0.33 29.49
N GLU A 14 12.27 0.53 28.65
CA GLU A 14 13.61 1.10 28.85
C GLU A 14 13.69 2.10 30.00
N GLY A 15 12.57 2.40 30.68
CA GLY A 15 12.53 3.36 31.78
C GLY A 15 12.41 4.82 31.32
N LYS A 16 11.76 5.07 30.17
CA LYS A 16 11.48 6.42 29.64
C LYS A 16 10.86 7.35 30.69
N GLY A 17 9.88 6.83 31.44
CA GLY A 17 9.14 7.58 32.45
C GLY A 17 10.03 8.26 33.49
N LYS A 18 11.18 7.68 33.84
CA LYS A 18 12.14 8.29 34.79
C LYS A 18 12.80 9.54 34.21
N LEU A 19 13.21 9.49 32.94
CA LEU A 19 13.79 10.67 32.28
C LEU A 19 12.74 11.75 32.06
N VAL A 20 11.51 11.34 31.69
CA VAL A 20 10.39 12.27 31.52
C VAL A 20 10.08 12.95 32.85
N ASP A 21 10.03 12.23 33.99
CA ASP A 21 9.88 12.83 35.32
C ASP A 21 10.95 13.91 35.57
N ILE A 22 12.22 13.58 35.39
CA ILE A 22 13.35 14.51 35.59
C ILE A 22 13.20 15.76 34.72
N GLN A 23 12.89 15.57 33.43
CA GLN A 23 12.77 16.66 32.46
C GLN A 23 11.46 17.45 32.58
N SER A 24 10.43 16.87 33.20
CA SER A 24 9.12 17.51 33.37
C SER A 24 9.11 18.53 34.51
N ARG A 25 10.05 18.46 35.47
CA ARG A 25 10.14 19.37 36.63
C ARG A 25 10.31 20.84 36.24
N ASP A 26 10.98 21.10 35.13
CA ASP A 26 11.22 22.42 34.54
C ASP A 26 10.48 22.64 33.21
N ALA A 27 9.72 21.64 32.72
CA ALA A 27 8.90 21.77 31.53
C ALA A 27 7.60 22.53 31.80
N GLN A 28 7.17 23.33 30.82
CA GLN A 28 5.88 24.01 30.85
C GLN A 28 4.79 23.21 30.14
N LEU A 29 5.18 22.33 29.21
CA LEU A 29 4.29 21.44 28.50
C LEU A 29 4.90 20.05 28.37
N VAL A 30 4.15 19.01 28.74
CA VAL A 30 4.46 17.61 28.43
C VAL A 30 3.43 17.05 27.46
N CYS A 31 3.89 16.46 26.36
CA CYS A 31 3.02 15.98 25.29
C CYS A 31 3.14 14.48 25.08
N ARG A 32 2.04 13.83 24.69
CA ARG A 32 2.04 12.49 24.10
C ARG A 32 1.56 12.57 22.65
N ALA A 33 2.31 12.02 21.70
CA ALA A 33 2.02 12.19 20.27
C ALA A 33 1.25 11.03 19.62
N ALA A 34 1.48 9.81 20.11
CA ALA A 34 0.99 8.57 19.48
C ALA A 34 0.77 7.46 20.53
N GLY A 35 0.32 6.30 20.05
CA GLY A 35 -0.05 5.16 20.88
C GLY A 35 -1.44 5.35 21.51
N GLY A 36 -1.67 4.70 22.64
CA GLY A 36 -2.86 4.89 23.46
C GLY A 36 -2.59 4.45 24.89
N HIS A 37 -3.60 3.91 25.56
CA HIS A 37 -3.47 3.38 26.91
C HIS A 37 -2.74 2.03 26.99
N ASN A 38 -2.03 1.60 25.95
CA ASN A 38 -1.21 0.38 25.92
C ASN A 38 0.25 0.61 26.35
N ALA A 39 0.70 1.86 26.40
CA ALA A 39 1.97 2.25 26.99
C ALA A 39 1.70 2.79 28.38
N GLY A 40 2.51 2.42 29.37
CA GLY A 40 2.38 3.00 30.70
C GLY A 40 3.66 2.89 31.50
N HIS A 41 3.75 3.73 32.53
CA HIS A 41 4.83 3.70 33.50
C HIS A 41 4.33 4.17 34.86
N GLU A 42 5.07 3.75 35.88
CA GLU A 42 4.81 4.13 37.27
C GLU A 42 5.87 5.14 37.72
N ILE A 43 5.43 6.22 38.36
CA ILE A 43 6.30 7.20 39.01
C ILE A 43 6.09 7.10 40.51
N LYS A 44 7.17 6.97 41.26
CA LYS A 44 7.14 7.00 42.73
C LYS A 44 7.64 8.34 43.25
N VAL A 45 6.78 9.06 43.98
CA VAL A 45 7.11 10.33 44.64
C VAL A 45 6.72 10.22 46.12
N ASP A 46 7.68 10.48 47.02
CA ASP A 46 7.50 10.43 48.48
C ASP A 46 6.85 9.12 48.98
N GLY A 47 7.17 7.99 48.33
CA GLY A 47 6.63 6.68 48.65
C GLY A 47 5.25 6.36 48.06
N VAL A 48 4.64 7.29 47.34
CA VAL A 48 3.35 7.10 46.64
C VAL A 48 3.60 6.80 45.17
N SER A 49 2.95 5.75 44.68
CA SER A 49 3.00 5.29 43.30
C SER A 49 1.90 5.89 42.45
N TYR A 50 2.25 6.49 41.32
CA TYR A 50 1.33 7.06 40.33
C TYR A 50 1.50 6.33 38.99
N SER A 51 0.42 5.76 38.48
CA SER A 51 0.42 5.03 37.22
C SER A 51 -0.14 5.91 36.10
N PHE A 52 0.61 6.04 35.01
CA PHE A 52 0.21 6.80 33.83
C PHE A 52 0.10 5.86 32.65
N HIS A 53 -1.02 5.84 31.92
CA HIS A 53 -1.10 5.06 30.67
C HIS A 53 -1.60 5.88 29.49
N LEU A 54 -2.61 6.73 29.66
CA LEU A 54 -3.06 7.67 28.62
C LEU A 54 -2.66 9.11 28.95
N LEU A 55 -2.64 9.47 30.23
CA LEU A 55 -2.24 10.79 30.67
C LEU A 55 -0.72 10.99 30.54
N PRO A 56 -0.25 12.16 30.05
CA PRO A 56 1.17 12.48 30.08
C PRO A 56 1.65 12.65 31.53
N SER A 57 2.87 12.21 31.81
CA SER A 57 3.38 12.17 33.19
C SER A 57 3.76 13.52 33.78
N GLY A 58 3.78 14.58 32.96
CA GLY A 58 3.94 15.96 33.41
C GLY A 58 2.85 16.43 34.38
N LEU A 59 1.75 15.69 34.54
CA LEU A 59 0.72 15.99 35.54
C LEU A 59 1.27 15.95 36.98
N MET A 60 2.38 15.25 37.22
CA MET A 60 3.09 15.29 38.50
C MET A 60 3.64 16.68 38.85
N ASN A 61 3.98 17.50 37.84
CA ASN A 61 4.42 18.87 38.06
C ASN A 61 3.20 19.80 38.08
N PRO A 62 2.86 20.46 39.21
CA PRO A 62 1.65 21.29 39.32
C PRO A 62 1.66 22.53 38.42
N ARG A 63 2.81 22.92 37.85
CA ARG A 63 2.95 24.06 36.94
C ARG A 63 2.92 23.68 35.46
N CYS A 64 2.90 22.38 35.15
CA CYS A 64 3.05 21.89 33.78
C CYS A 64 1.67 21.66 33.13
N LYS A 65 1.49 22.15 31.91
CA LYS A 65 0.39 21.74 31.04
C LYS A 65 0.70 20.38 30.43
N ASN A 66 -0.32 19.64 30.08
CA ASN A 66 -0.23 18.31 29.51
C ASN A 66 -1.12 18.25 28.28
N PHE A 67 -0.60 17.68 27.20
CA PHE A 67 -1.32 17.63 25.93
C PHE A 67 -1.28 16.23 25.31
N ILE A 68 -2.45 15.76 24.88
CA ILE A 68 -2.62 14.51 24.14
C ILE A 68 -2.84 14.87 22.67
N GLY A 69 -1.83 14.56 21.86
CA GLY A 69 -1.74 14.89 20.44
C GLY A 69 -2.63 14.03 19.55
N SER A 70 -2.87 14.52 18.34
CA SER A 70 -3.78 13.98 17.34
C SER A 70 -3.47 12.53 16.90
N GLY A 71 -2.21 12.09 17.03
CA GLY A 71 -1.79 10.74 16.67
C GLY A 71 -2.17 9.66 17.69
N VAL A 72 -2.73 10.03 18.84
CA VAL A 72 -3.15 9.11 19.91
C VAL A 72 -4.52 8.48 19.59
N VAL A 73 -4.67 7.18 19.88
CA VAL A 73 -5.98 6.52 20.00
C VAL A 73 -6.50 6.68 21.43
N PHE A 74 -7.59 7.43 21.58
CA PHE A 74 -8.05 7.99 22.84
C PHE A 74 -9.22 7.19 23.42
N HIS A 75 -9.00 6.58 24.59
CA HIS A 75 -10.03 5.83 25.30
C HIS A 75 -10.58 6.67 26.47
N ILE A 76 -11.80 7.19 26.30
CA ILE A 76 -12.45 8.12 27.24
C ILE A 76 -12.61 7.51 28.66
N PRO A 77 -13.06 6.24 28.83
CA PRO A 77 -13.16 5.63 30.15
C PRO A 77 -11.82 5.61 30.90
N THR A 78 -10.74 5.22 30.23
CA THR A 78 -9.40 5.19 30.84
C THR A 78 -8.89 6.59 31.19
N PHE A 79 -9.16 7.58 30.34
CA PHE A 79 -8.80 8.97 30.61
C PHE A 79 -9.39 9.45 31.95
N PHE A 80 -10.69 9.25 32.16
CA PHE A 80 -11.36 9.67 33.39
C PHE A 80 -10.98 8.81 34.61
N SER A 81 -10.77 7.50 34.43
CA SER A 81 -10.32 6.65 35.53
C SER A 81 -8.94 7.03 36.03
N GLU A 82 -7.99 7.33 35.12
CA GLU A 82 -6.65 7.79 35.50
C GLU A 82 -6.72 9.16 36.20
N LEU A 83 -7.50 10.11 35.70
CA LEU A 83 -7.63 11.42 36.36
C LEU A 83 -8.17 11.29 37.80
N LYS A 84 -9.18 10.44 37.98
CA LYS A 84 -9.74 10.16 39.30
C LYS A 84 -8.73 9.52 40.25
N GLU A 85 -7.94 8.55 39.76
CA GLU A 85 -6.88 7.91 40.56
C GLU A 85 -5.81 8.94 41.00
N LEU A 86 -5.43 9.86 40.13
CA LEU A 86 -4.48 10.92 40.47
C LEU A 86 -5.06 11.89 41.51
N GLU A 87 -6.34 12.25 41.38
CA GLU A 87 -7.05 13.13 42.33
C GLU A 87 -7.14 12.47 43.72
N GLU A 88 -7.53 11.19 43.79
CA GLU A 88 -7.61 10.41 45.04
C GLU A 88 -6.25 10.31 45.75
N LYS A 89 -5.15 10.36 44.99
CA LYS A 89 -3.76 10.39 45.51
C LYS A 89 -3.26 11.80 45.85
N GLY A 90 -4.10 12.83 45.72
CA GLY A 90 -3.81 14.19 46.18
C GLY A 90 -3.46 15.20 45.09
N LEU A 91 -3.49 14.83 43.81
CA LEU A 91 -3.24 15.75 42.69
C LEU A 91 -4.52 16.42 42.23
N THR A 92 -5.06 17.35 43.02
CA THR A 92 -6.40 17.95 42.79
C THR A 92 -6.49 18.91 41.60
N THR A 93 -5.36 19.39 41.07
CA THR A 93 -5.31 20.38 39.97
C THR A 93 -5.08 19.76 38.59
N VAL A 94 -5.16 18.43 38.46
CA VAL A 94 -4.87 17.73 37.19
C VAL A 94 -5.85 18.09 36.08
N HIS A 95 -7.11 18.36 36.46
CA HIS A 95 -8.19 18.67 35.54
C HIS A 95 -8.03 19.98 34.76
N ASP A 96 -7.32 20.96 35.32
CA ASP A 96 -7.16 22.29 34.72
C ASP A 96 -5.94 22.37 33.79
N ARG A 97 -5.16 21.30 33.73
CA ARG A 97 -3.83 21.27 33.09
C ARG A 97 -3.71 20.19 32.02
N ILE A 98 -4.78 19.47 31.70
CA ILE A 98 -4.79 18.42 30.69
C ILE A 98 -5.65 18.85 29.51
N PHE A 99 -5.07 18.79 28.31
CA PHE A 99 -5.68 19.18 27.06
C PHE A 99 -5.61 18.01 26.07
N VAL A 100 -6.63 17.86 25.23
CA VAL A 100 -6.75 16.77 24.25
C VAL A 100 -7.06 17.36 22.89
N SER A 101 -6.33 16.94 21.86
CA SER A 101 -6.65 17.35 20.50
C SER A 101 -8.03 16.84 20.08
N ASP A 102 -8.82 17.73 19.48
CA ASP A 102 -10.04 17.44 18.75
C ASP A 102 -9.91 16.37 17.63
N ARG A 103 -8.69 16.11 17.16
CA ARG A 103 -8.37 15.20 16.04
C ARG A 103 -7.91 13.79 16.46
N VAL A 104 -7.86 13.48 17.76
CA VAL A 104 -7.59 12.10 18.22
C VAL A 104 -8.68 11.14 17.72
N ASN A 105 -8.32 9.89 17.45
CA ASN A 105 -9.30 8.86 17.15
C ASN A 105 -9.86 8.29 18.45
N VAL A 106 -11.18 8.17 18.56
CA VAL A 106 -11.86 7.62 19.73
C VAL A 106 -11.80 6.09 19.67
N LEU A 107 -11.17 5.51 20.68
CA LEU A 107 -11.17 4.08 20.92
C LEU A 107 -12.46 3.71 21.65
N LEU A 108 -13.29 2.87 21.02
CA LEU A 108 -14.55 2.35 21.54
C LEU A 108 -14.40 0.92 22.08
N ASP A 109 -15.35 0.49 22.91
CA ASP A 109 -15.37 -0.87 23.45
C ASP A 109 -15.45 -1.94 22.35
N MET A 110 -16.06 -1.62 21.20
CA MET A 110 -16.08 -2.54 20.04
C MET A 110 -14.67 -2.82 19.51
N HIS A 111 -13.75 -1.84 19.57
CA HIS A 111 -12.37 -2.06 19.14
C HIS A 111 -11.66 -3.03 20.10
N ILE A 112 -11.94 -2.96 21.41
CA ILE A 112 -11.43 -3.91 22.40
C ILE A 112 -11.94 -5.33 22.11
N ALA A 113 -13.24 -5.47 21.83
CA ALA A 113 -13.84 -6.74 21.47
C ALA A 113 -13.21 -7.33 20.19
N VAL A 114 -13.04 -6.51 19.15
CA VAL A 114 -12.42 -6.91 17.88
C VAL A 114 -10.96 -7.33 18.06
N ASP A 115 -10.17 -6.60 18.86
CA ASP A 115 -8.77 -6.94 19.15
C ASP A 115 -8.65 -8.35 19.75
N GLY A 116 -9.54 -8.68 20.70
CA GLY A 116 -9.61 -10.03 21.26
C GLY A 116 -10.06 -11.11 20.26
N LEU A 117 -10.96 -10.78 19.34
CA LEU A 117 -11.42 -11.70 18.29
C LEU A 117 -10.34 -11.97 17.24
N GLU A 118 -9.61 -10.93 16.80
CA GLU A 118 -8.51 -11.04 15.84
C GLU A 118 -7.36 -11.88 16.41
N GLU A 119 -6.97 -11.64 17.66
CA GLU A 119 -5.97 -12.48 18.34
C GLU A 119 -6.40 -13.95 18.43
N LYS A 120 -7.70 -14.20 18.65
CA LYS A 120 -8.23 -15.57 18.70
C LYS A 120 -8.28 -16.23 17.33
N GLU A 121 -8.57 -15.47 16.27
CA GLU A 121 -8.58 -15.94 14.88
C GLU A 121 -7.17 -16.35 14.42
N LEU A 122 -6.13 -15.63 14.87
CA LEU A 122 -4.73 -15.91 14.55
C LEU A 122 -4.17 -17.17 15.22
N GLY A 123 -4.74 -17.62 16.35
CA GLY A 123 -4.30 -18.84 17.04
C GLY A 123 -2.82 -18.80 17.40
N ASP A 124 -2.03 -19.76 16.89
CA ASP A 124 -0.57 -19.83 17.12
C ASP A 124 0.20 -18.66 16.48
N ALA A 125 -0.41 -17.94 15.54
CA ALA A 125 0.16 -16.73 14.93
C ALA A 125 -0.27 -15.44 15.63
N ALA A 126 -0.81 -15.53 16.85
CA ALA A 126 -1.19 -14.36 17.64
C ALA A 126 0.00 -13.43 17.87
N ILE A 127 -0.26 -12.12 17.78
CA ILE A 127 0.76 -11.09 17.93
C ILE A 127 1.12 -10.91 19.41
N GLY A 128 0.17 -11.16 20.32
CA GLY A 128 0.31 -10.86 21.74
C GLY A 128 -0.06 -9.41 22.02
N THR A 129 -1.16 -8.94 21.44
CA THR A 129 -1.62 -7.57 21.67
C THR A 129 -2.00 -7.36 23.13
N THR A 130 -2.06 -6.09 23.57
CA THR A 130 -2.54 -5.77 24.92
C THR A 130 -4.05 -6.00 25.09
N ARG A 131 -4.78 -6.38 24.03
CA ARG A 131 -6.24 -6.54 23.99
C ARG A 131 -6.98 -5.30 24.49
N ARG A 132 -6.49 -4.14 24.04
CA ARG A 132 -6.96 -2.81 24.44
C ARG A 132 -7.60 -2.05 23.28
N GLY A 133 -7.76 -2.67 22.11
CA GLY A 133 -8.39 -2.06 20.94
C GLY A 133 -7.50 -1.10 20.17
N ILE A 134 -6.19 -1.09 20.43
CA ILE A 134 -5.24 -0.15 19.79
C ILE A 134 -5.16 -0.41 18.29
N GLY A 135 -4.93 -1.67 17.90
CA GLY A 135 -4.83 -2.07 16.49
C GLY A 135 -6.11 -1.78 15.70
N PRO A 136 -7.28 -2.29 16.13
CA PRO A 136 -8.54 -2.00 15.44
C PRO A 136 -8.88 -0.51 15.36
N CYS A 137 -8.55 0.30 16.37
CA CYS A 137 -8.77 1.74 16.33
C CYS A 137 -7.84 2.44 15.31
N TYR A 138 -6.56 2.06 15.24
CA TYR A 138 -5.67 2.56 14.18
C TYR A 138 -6.11 2.08 12.80
N GLN A 139 -6.61 0.85 12.67
CA GLN A 139 -7.15 0.33 11.42
C GLN A 139 -8.33 1.17 10.92
N THR A 140 -9.31 1.47 11.77
CA THR A 140 -10.44 2.32 11.37
C THR A 140 -10.00 3.75 11.06
N SER A 141 -9.02 4.28 11.80
CA SER A 141 -8.40 5.58 11.47
C SER A 141 -7.80 5.59 10.08
N ARG A 142 -7.01 4.58 9.71
CA ARG A 142 -6.34 4.51 8.39
C ARG A 142 -7.29 4.15 7.26
N ALA A 143 -8.34 3.38 7.56
CA ALA A 143 -9.45 3.12 6.64
C ALA A 143 -10.36 4.34 6.41
N ARG A 144 -10.17 5.43 7.17
CA ARG A 144 -11.00 6.65 7.16
C ARG A 144 -12.46 6.38 7.60
N THR A 145 -12.68 5.30 8.35
CA THR A 145 -13.98 4.93 8.92
C THR A 145 -14.07 5.19 10.43
N GLY A 146 -12.94 5.48 11.06
CA GLY A 146 -12.83 5.78 12.49
C GLY A 146 -13.58 7.05 12.92
N ILE A 147 -13.77 7.16 14.22
CA ILE A 147 -14.46 8.28 14.85
C ILE A 147 -13.42 9.21 15.47
N LYS A 148 -13.46 10.49 15.14
CA LYS A 148 -12.63 11.53 15.74
C LYS A 148 -13.28 12.08 17.00
N LEU A 149 -12.49 12.67 17.89
CA LEU A 149 -13.03 13.27 19.12
C LEU A 149 -14.03 14.40 18.83
N THR A 150 -13.82 15.18 17.78
CA THR A 150 -14.80 16.19 17.33
C THR A 150 -16.18 15.58 16.97
N ASP A 151 -16.20 14.37 16.41
CA ASP A 151 -17.45 13.72 15.98
C ASP A 151 -18.38 13.43 17.15
N ILE A 152 -17.84 13.19 18.35
CA ILE A 152 -18.66 12.80 19.51
C ILE A 152 -19.66 13.91 19.88
N PHE A 153 -19.33 15.17 19.61
CA PHE A 153 -20.17 16.33 19.93
C PHE A 153 -21.36 16.50 18.97
N TYR A 154 -21.46 15.68 17.92
CA TYR A 154 -22.57 15.64 16.96
C TYR A 154 -23.32 14.30 17.12
N PRO A 155 -24.36 14.23 17.97
CA PRO A 155 -24.96 12.95 18.38
C PRO A 155 -25.42 12.07 17.22
N GLU A 156 -26.10 12.65 16.22
CA GLU A 156 -26.61 11.93 15.06
C GLU A 156 -25.49 11.34 14.19
N LEU A 157 -24.44 12.14 13.94
CA LEU A 157 -23.26 11.71 13.17
C LEU A 157 -22.50 10.61 13.91
N PHE A 158 -22.28 10.78 15.22
CA PHE A 158 -21.63 9.79 16.05
C PHE A 158 -22.39 8.47 16.03
N GLU A 159 -23.71 8.50 16.24
CA GLU A 159 -24.56 7.32 16.20
C GLU A 159 -24.51 6.61 14.83
N GLN A 160 -24.56 7.36 13.74
CA GLN A 160 -24.44 6.80 12.39
C GLN A 160 -23.09 6.10 12.19
N LYS A 161 -21.99 6.72 12.63
CA LYS A 161 -20.64 6.14 12.51
C LYS A 161 -20.48 4.89 13.38
N VAL A 162 -20.95 4.92 14.63
CA VAL A 162 -20.92 3.75 15.54
C VAL A 162 -21.69 2.58 14.95
N LYS A 163 -22.91 2.80 14.45
CA LYS A 163 -23.72 1.75 13.81
C LYS A 163 -23.02 1.18 12.58
N ARG A 164 -22.47 2.03 11.71
CA ARG A 164 -21.75 1.58 10.51
C ARG A 164 -20.53 0.73 10.86
N LEU A 165 -19.75 1.11 11.87
CA LEU A 165 -18.61 0.32 12.35
C LEU A 165 -19.07 -1.03 12.92
N ALA A 166 -20.09 -1.02 13.79
CA ALA A 166 -20.66 -2.23 14.36
C ALA A 166 -21.21 -3.17 13.28
N ASP A 167 -21.92 -2.65 12.27
CA ASP A 167 -22.43 -3.44 11.13
C ASP A 167 -21.28 -4.07 10.32
N GLY A 168 -20.18 -3.34 10.14
CA GLY A 168 -18.98 -3.85 9.48
C GLY A 168 -18.35 -5.02 10.24
N TYR A 169 -18.16 -4.88 11.55
CA TYR A 169 -17.63 -5.94 12.40
C TYR A 169 -18.58 -7.12 12.54
N GLN A 170 -19.90 -6.87 12.62
CA GLN A 170 -20.93 -7.90 12.61
C GLN A 170 -20.91 -8.74 11.33
N LYS A 171 -20.64 -8.12 10.17
CA LYS A 171 -20.47 -8.83 8.90
C LYS A 171 -19.20 -9.68 8.88
N ARG A 172 -18.10 -9.19 9.48
CA ARG A 172 -16.81 -9.90 9.54
C ARG A 172 -16.83 -11.08 10.50
N PHE A 173 -17.27 -10.88 11.74
CA PHE A 173 -17.17 -11.86 12.82
C PHE A 173 -18.48 -12.60 13.11
N GLY A 174 -19.59 -12.20 12.48
CA GLY A 174 -20.89 -12.84 12.67
C GLY A 174 -21.31 -12.84 14.14
N LYS A 175 -21.83 -13.97 14.61
CA LYS A 175 -22.35 -14.11 15.98
C LYS A 175 -21.28 -14.01 17.08
N LEU A 176 -19.99 -14.03 16.73
CA LEU A 176 -18.90 -13.89 17.71
C LEU A 176 -18.72 -12.45 18.18
N PHE A 177 -19.17 -11.47 17.39
CA PHE A 177 -19.16 -10.07 17.77
C PHE A 177 -20.43 -9.73 18.54
N GLU A 178 -20.31 -9.68 19.87
CA GLU A 178 -21.37 -9.23 20.76
C GLU A 178 -21.05 -7.81 21.23
N TYR A 179 -21.89 -6.85 20.84
CA TYR A 179 -21.69 -5.45 21.19
C TYR A 179 -23.01 -4.71 21.39
N ASP A 180 -23.15 -4.04 22.54
CA ASP A 180 -24.34 -3.25 22.85
C ASP A 180 -24.14 -1.79 22.42
N ILE A 181 -24.61 -1.49 21.21
CA ILE A 181 -24.61 -0.13 20.65
C ILE A 181 -25.38 0.84 21.54
N LYS A 182 -26.50 0.42 22.14
CA LYS A 182 -27.33 1.33 22.96
C LYS A 182 -26.61 1.72 24.24
N ALA A 183 -25.94 0.76 24.88
CA ALA A 183 -25.15 1.02 26.08
C ALA A 183 -23.99 1.98 25.78
N GLU A 184 -23.29 1.81 24.64
CA GLU A 184 -22.23 2.75 24.24
C GLU A 184 -22.79 4.16 24.02
N LEU A 185 -23.84 4.29 23.22
CA LEU A 185 -24.45 5.59 22.93
C LEU A 185 -24.90 6.32 24.21
N ALA A 186 -25.42 5.58 25.18
CA ALA A 186 -25.83 6.13 26.48
C ALA A 186 -24.64 6.68 27.28
N ARG A 187 -23.49 5.99 27.31
CA ARG A 187 -22.27 6.50 27.97
C ARG A 187 -21.76 7.78 27.32
N PHE A 188 -21.83 7.85 25.99
CA PHE A 188 -21.37 9.02 25.25
C PHE A 188 -22.24 10.27 25.46
N GLU A 189 -23.47 10.14 25.95
CA GLU A 189 -24.27 11.29 26.35
C GLU A 189 -23.64 12.05 27.52
N GLU A 190 -23.09 11.32 28.51
CA GLU A 190 -22.34 11.92 29.63
C GLU A 190 -20.95 12.41 29.18
N TYR A 191 -20.27 11.64 28.34
CA TYR A 191 -18.93 12.02 27.86
C TYR A 191 -18.94 13.28 27.01
N ARG A 192 -20.00 13.55 26.23
CA ARG A 192 -20.13 14.78 25.44
C ARG A 192 -19.98 16.03 26.29
N GLU A 193 -20.69 16.12 27.40
CA GLU A 193 -20.66 17.31 28.25
C GLU A 193 -19.35 17.41 29.03
N THR A 194 -18.90 16.30 29.61
CA THR A 194 -17.68 16.28 30.42
C THR A 194 -16.40 16.48 29.62
N MET A 195 -16.34 16.01 28.36
CA MET A 195 -15.15 16.14 27.51
C MET A 195 -14.91 17.57 27.02
N ARG A 196 -15.94 18.41 26.85
CA ARG A 196 -15.81 19.77 26.29
C ARG A 196 -14.72 20.60 26.97
N LYS A 197 -14.50 20.41 28.27
CA LYS A 197 -13.51 21.17 29.05
C LYS A 197 -12.05 20.86 28.68
N TYR A 198 -11.78 19.67 28.14
CA TYR A 198 -10.41 19.22 27.84
C TYR A 198 -10.06 19.37 26.36
N VAL A 199 -11.05 19.44 25.47
CA VAL A 199 -10.82 19.43 24.03
C VAL A 199 -10.37 20.80 23.53
N VAL A 200 -9.30 20.81 22.76
CA VAL A 200 -8.75 22.00 22.10
C VAL A 200 -8.47 21.71 20.62
N ASP A 201 -8.44 22.74 19.78
CA ASP A 201 -7.82 22.65 18.47
C ASP A 201 -6.33 22.38 18.65
N GLY A 202 -5.92 21.13 18.39
CA GLY A 202 -4.55 20.68 18.65
C GLY A 202 -3.50 21.46 17.86
N VAL A 203 -3.82 21.88 16.64
CA VAL A 203 -2.90 22.62 15.76
C VAL A 203 -2.67 24.02 16.30
N ALA A 204 -3.75 24.73 16.62
CA ALA A 204 -3.67 26.08 17.18
C ALA A 204 -2.98 26.07 18.56
N PHE A 205 -3.30 25.08 19.41
CA PHE A 205 -2.67 24.90 20.71
C PHE A 205 -1.15 24.71 20.57
N MET A 206 -0.72 23.73 19.77
CA MET A 206 0.71 23.46 19.60
C MET A 206 1.46 24.58 18.89
N SER A 207 0.83 25.30 17.95
CA SER A 207 1.43 26.49 17.34
C SER A 207 1.69 27.59 18.38
N SER A 208 0.72 27.85 19.26
CA SER A 208 0.87 28.85 20.33
C SER A 208 1.96 28.44 21.34
N GLU A 209 1.93 27.20 21.81
CA GLU A 209 2.94 26.72 22.77
C GLU A 209 4.34 26.70 22.15
N GLN A 210 4.45 26.41 20.84
CA GLN A 210 5.74 26.46 20.13
C GLN A 210 6.29 27.87 19.91
N GLN A 211 5.44 28.90 19.94
CA GLN A 211 5.90 30.30 19.87
C GLN A 211 6.31 30.84 21.24
N SER A 212 5.87 30.18 22.31
CA SER A 212 6.33 30.50 23.66
C SER A 212 7.79 30.06 23.81
N ASP A 213 8.63 30.90 24.43
CA ASP A 213 10.06 30.59 24.63
C ASP A 213 10.30 29.50 25.73
N GLN A 214 9.30 28.64 25.94
CA GLN A 214 9.22 27.68 27.04
C GLN A 214 9.71 26.28 26.63
N LYS A 215 9.93 25.44 27.63
CA LYS A 215 10.39 24.06 27.46
C LYS A 215 9.20 23.13 27.25
N ILE A 216 9.26 22.38 26.15
CA ILE A 216 8.31 21.32 25.80
C ILE A 216 9.04 19.98 25.89
N VAL A 217 8.44 19.02 26.58
CA VAL A 217 8.94 17.64 26.65
C VAL A 217 7.94 16.73 25.97
N VAL A 218 8.42 15.91 25.03
CA VAL A 218 7.59 14.92 24.35
C VAL A 218 7.88 13.54 24.89
N GLU A 219 6.84 12.92 25.45
CA GLU A 219 6.85 11.58 25.99
C GLU A 219 6.47 10.58 24.87
N GLY A 220 7.46 9.84 24.37
CA GLY A 220 7.25 8.75 23.43
C GLY A 220 6.58 7.53 24.09
N ALA A 221 5.58 6.97 23.41
CA ALA A 221 4.95 5.71 23.77
C ALA A 221 5.67 4.53 23.10
N ASN A 222 5.65 3.35 23.74
CA ASN A 222 6.33 2.13 23.24
C ASN A 222 7.80 2.40 22.91
N ALA A 223 8.35 1.83 21.82
CA ALA A 223 9.74 2.00 21.44
C ALA A 223 9.94 1.61 19.97
N LEU A 224 11.09 1.96 19.39
CA LEU A 224 11.36 1.81 17.96
C LEU A 224 11.13 0.38 17.43
N MET A 225 11.54 -0.66 18.14
CA MET A 225 11.38 -2.02 17.63
C MET A 225 9.93 -2.55 17.69
N LEU A 226 9.02 -1.76 18.27
CA LEU A 226 7.57 -1.95 18.20
C LEU A 226 6.91 -0.98 17.21
N ASP A 227 7.66 -0.19 16.45
CA ASP A 227 7.12 0.68 15.42
C ASP A 227 6.46 -0.14 14.30
N ILE A 228 5.33 0.35 13.77
CA ILE A 228 4.57 -0.35 12.73
C ILE A 228 5.36 -0.57 11.42
N ASP A 229 6.25 0.36 11.07
CA ASP A 229 7.01 0.34 9.82
C ASP A 229 8.42 -0.21 10.04
N TYR A 230 9.06 0.16 11.15
CA TYR A 230 10.47 -0.10 11.39
C TYR A 230 10.75 -1.14 12.48
N GLY A 231 9.73 -1.64 13.17
CA GLY A 231 9.86 -2.67 14.19
C GLY A 231 9.95 -4.08 13.63
N SER A 232 9.89 -5.08 14.52
CA SER A 232 9.89 -6.50 14.16
C SER A 232 8.52 -6.97 13.64
N TYR A 233 8.02 -6.38 12.54
CA TYR A 233 6.69 -6.67 11.98
C TYR A 233 6.51 -8.18 11.68
N PRO A 234 5.36 -8.80 12.02
CA PRO A 234 4.11 -8.21 12.51
C PRO A 234 4.03 -8.01 14.04
N PHE A 235 5.08 -8.35 14.79
CA PHE A 235 5.08 -8.30 16.25
C PHE A 235 5.40 -6.90 16.78
N VAL A 236 4.51 -5.96 16.48
CA VAL A 236 4.68 -4.51 16.68
C VAL A 236 3.36 -3.87 17.16
N THR A 237 3.41 -2.62 17.61
CA THR A 237 2.19 -1.82 17.81
C THR A 237 1.73 -1.21 16.48
N SER A 238 0.49 -0.75 16.41
CA SER A 238 -0.10 -0.18 15.18
C SER A 238 0.12 1.33 15.00
N SER A 239 1.03 1.90 15.78
CA SER A 239 1.39 3.32 15.76
C SER A 239 2.83 3.52 15.32
N SER A 240 3.14 4.67 14.71
CA SER A 240 4.54 5.07 14.57
C SER A 240 5.06 5.60 15.90
N THR A 241 6.07 4.92 16.45
CA THR A 241 6.75 5.24 17.71
C THR A 241 8.05 6.03 17.47
N THR A 242 8.33 6.37 16.22
CA THR A 242 9.54 7.10 15.79
C THR A 242 9.39 8.61 15.93
N LEU A 243 10.49 9.34 15.71
CA LEU A 243 10.49 10.80 15.60
C LEU A 243 9.49 11.30 14.54
N ALA A 244 9.31 10.57 13.43
CA ALA A 244 8.32 10.94 12.41
C ALA A 244 6.88 10.89 12.96
N GLY A 245 6.56 9.86 13.74
CA GLY A 245 5.27 9.75 14.44
C GLY A 245 5.05 10.90 15.42
N ILE A 246 6.11 11.34 16.12
CA ILE A 246 6.07 12.50 17.02
C ILE A 246 5.75 13.79 16.26
N LEU A 247 6.47 14.06 15.16
CA LEU A 247 6.29 15.26 14.36
C LEU A 247 4.86 15.39 13.85
N GLY A 248 4.32 14.32 13.27
CA GLY A 248 2.95 14.28 12.77
C GLY A 248 1.90 14.37 13.86
N GLY A 249 2.07 13.64 14.98
CA GLY A 249 1.08 13.58 16.05
C GLY A 249 0.90 14.90 16.81
N LEU A 250 1.93 15.75 16.84
CA LEU A 250 1.96 17.02 17.58
C LEU A 250 2.11 18.27 16.71
N THR A 251 2.17 18.14 15.38
CA THR A 251 2.41 19.27 14.46
C THR A 251 3.63 20.12 14.85
N LEU A 252 4.71 19.42 15.23
CA LEU A 252 5.94 20.08 15.65
C LEU A 252 6.73 20.58 14.44
N ASN A 253 7.30 21.78 14.55
CA ASN A 253 8.27 22.25 13.58
C ASN A 253 9.60 21.48 13.79
N PRO A 254 10.05 20.66 12.83
CA PRO A 254 11.27 19.87 13.00
C PRO A 254 12.51 20.71 13.32
N LYS A 255 12.55 21.98 12.87
CA LYS A 255 13.66 22.90 13.12
C LYS A 255 13.78 23.35 14.57
N ASN A 256 12.70 23.20 15.36
CA ASN A 256 12.66 23.62 16.76
C ASN A 256 13.03 22.49 17.73
N ILE A 257 13.19 21.26 17.22
CA ILE A 257 13.63 20.13 18.05
C ILE A 257 15.08 20.37 18.47
N THR A 258 15.29 20.45 19.78
CA THR A 258 16.58 20.78 20.36
C THR A 258 17.33 19.51 20.75
N GLU A 259 16.62 18.54 21.31
CA GLU A 259 17.19 17.27 21.73
C GLU A 259 16.25 16.10 21.38
N THR A 260 16.79 15.04 20.79
CA THR A 260 16.11 13.74 20.67
C THR A 260 16.91 12.73 21.46
N VAL A 261 16.35 12.29 22.59
CA VAL A 261 17.00 11.38 23.54
C VAL A 261 16.52 9.95 23.30
N GLY A 262 17.44 9.06 22.95
CA GLY A 262 17.20 7.62 22.89
C GLY A 262 17.37 6.98 24.26
N VAL A 263 16.31 6.42 24.83
CA VAL A 263 16.36 5.69 26.10
C VAL A 263 16.72 4.23 25.81
N VAL A 264 17.87 3.82 26.32
CA VAL A 264 18.49 2.51 26.11
C VAL A 264 18.65 1.86 27.46
N LYS A 265 18.13 0.65 27.65
CA LYS A 265 18.41 -0.14 28.84
C LYS A 265 19.79 -0.80 28.66
N ALA A 266 20.55 -0.93 29.75
CA ALA A 266 21.90 -1.53 29.74
C ALA A 266 21.91 -3.03 29.37
N TYR A 267 20.75 -3.60 29.10
CA TYR A 267 20.51 -4.95 28.60
C TYR A 267 19.20 -4.89 27.78
N THR A 268 18.88 -5.91 27.00
CA THR A 268 17.72 -5.87 26.10
C THR A 268 16.59 -6.73 26.64
N THR A 269 15.36 -6.20 26.61
CA THR A 269 14.15 -6.90 27.05
C THR A 269 13.07 -6.83 25.99
N ARG A 270 12.27 -7.89 25.86
CA ARG A 270 11.05 -7.92 25.04
C ARG A 270 9.89 -8.50 25.85
N VAL A 271 8.72 -7.86 25.73
CA VAL A 271 7.43 -8.37 26.18
C VAL A 271 6.56 -8.58 24.95
N GLY A 272 5.99 -9.76 24.76
CA GLY A 272 5.28 -10.11 23.52
C GLY A 272 5.97 -11.21 22.72
N TRP A 273 5.20 -11.83 21.83
CA TRP A 273 5.74 -12.81 20.87
C TRP A 273 6.66 -12.15 19.85
N GLY A 274 7.41 -12.96 19.10
CA GLY A 274 8.23 -12.58 17.96
C GLY A 274 9.73 -12.72 18.16
N ALA A 275 10.46 -12.81 17.06
CA ALA A 275 11.87 -13.15 17.06
C ALA A 275 12.71 -12.18 17.90
N PHE A 276 13.40 -12.70 18.91
CA PHE A 276 14.36 -11.95 19.72
C PHE A 276 15.72 -12.62 19.67
N LYS A 277 16.54 -12.18 18.71
CA LYS A 277 17.67 -12.98 18.25
C LYS A 277 18.77 -13.19 19.29
N THR A 278 18.92 -12.24 20.19
CA THR A 278 19.91 -12.27 21.25
C THR A 278 19.43 -12.96 22.52
N GLU A 279 18.18 -13.43 22.58
CA GLU A 279 17.59 -14.01 23.79
C GLU A 279 18.50 -15.06 24.45
N ASP A 280 18.65 -14.95 25.77
CA ASP A 280 19.32 -15.92 26.61
C ASP A 280 18.27 -16.64 27.47
N THR A 281 18.01 -17.92 27.16
CA THR A 281 17.06 -18.77 27.90
C THR A 281 17.71 -19.52 29.06
N GLU A 282 18.95 -19.19 29.41
CA GLU A 282 19.76 -19.91 30.39
C GLU A 282 19.95 -19.05 31.67
N GLU A 283 21.12 -19.17 32.31
CA GLU A 283 21.40 -18.57 33.60
C GLU A 283 21.47 -17.03 33.54
N ILE A 284 22.01 -16.47 32.46
CA ILE A 284 22.19 -15.02 32.32
C ILE A 284 20.83 -14.33 32.18
N GLY A 285 19.95 -14.85 31.32
CA GLY A 285 18.60 -14.31 31.15
C GLY A 285 17.79 -14.36 32.44
N THR A 286 17.86 -15.48 33.17
CA THR A 286 17.21 -15.65 34.47
C THR A 286 17.73 -14.65 35.49
N LYS A 287 19.05 -14.48 35.59
CA LYS A 287 19.68 -13.54 36.51
C LYS A 287 19.33 -12.09 36.19
N LEU A 288 19.28 -11.71 34.92
CA LEU A 288 18.82 -10.39 34.48
C LEU A 288 17.36 -10.14 34.89
N GLN A 289 16.50 -11.15 34.75
CA GLN A 289 15.09 -11.04 35.09
C GLN A 289 14.89 -10.79 36.60
N GLU A 290 15.57 -11.57 37.43
CA GLU A 290 15.47 -11.50 38.89
C GLU A 290 15.98 -10.17 39.45
N ILE A 291 17.16 -9.74 39.01
CA ILE A 291 17.78 -8.48 39.49
C ILE A 291 17.04 -7.27 38.91
N GLY A 292 16.75 -7.31 37.61
CA GLY A 292 16.12 -6.22 36.86
C GLY A 292 14.63 -6.01 37.15
N ARG A 293 14.02 -6.97 37.85
CA ARG A 293 12.61 -7.00 38.23
C ARG A 293 11.65 -6.99 37.04
N GLU A 294 12.02 -7.72 35.99
CA GLU A 294 11.36 -7.66 34.68
C GLU A 294 10.21 -8.68 34.57
N TRP A 295 9.20 -8.53 35.43
CA TRP A 295 7.97 -9.31 35.35
C TRP A 295 6.91 -8.53 34.58
N ALA A 296 6.33 -9.15 33.55
CA ALA A 296 5.21 -8.54 32.84
C ALA A 296 4.08 -8.21 33.82
N TRP A 297 3.71 -6.93 33.92
CA TRP A 297 2.66 -6.44 34.83
C TRP A 297 1.33 -7.20 34.67
N TYR A 298 1.00 -7.63 33.44
CA TYR A 298 -0.20 -8.43 33.16
C TYR A 298 -0.21 -9.81 33.82
N ALA A 299 0.95 -10.40 34.12
CA ALA A 299 1.01 -11.69 34.81
C ALA A 299 0.49 -11.62 36.26
N GLN A 300 0.37 -10.41 36.83
CA GLN A 300 -0.07 -10.18 38.21
C GLN A 300 -1.58 -9.91 38.34
N LEU A 301 -2.27 -9.52 37.25
CA LEU A 301 -3.71 -9.27 37.24
C LEU A 301 -4.46 -10.52 36.76
N GLN A 302 -5.12 -11.21 37.71
CA GLN A 302 -6.09 -12.31 37.55
C GLN A 302 -6.16 -12.98 36.17
N LYS A 303 -5.57 -14.18 36.08
CA LYS A 303 -5.64 -15.11 34.94
C LYS A 303 -7.07 -15.23 34.36
N PRO A 304 -7.38 -14.61 33.20
CA PRO A 304 -8.48 -15.09 32.37
C PRO A 304 -8.01 -16.41 31.74
N GLN A 305 -8.86 -17.44 31.74
CA GLN A 305 -8.54 -18.74 31.17
C GLN A 305 -8.10 -18.57 29.70
N GLY A 306 -6.84 -18.92 29.39
CA GLY A 306 -6.32 -18.96 28.01
C GLY A 306 -5.02 -18.19 27.75
N LEU A 307 -4.50 -17.39 28.69
CA LEU A 307 -3.15 -16.80 28.59
C LEU A 307 -2.15 -17.66 29.35
N THR A 308 -1.61 -18.69 28.68
CA THR A 308 -0.41 -19.38 29.12
C THR A 308 0.79 -18.56 28.66
N GLU A 309 1.55 -17.99 29.61
CA GLU A 309 2.95 -17.57 29.47
C GLU A 309 3.31 -16.61 28.31
N LEU A 310 2.92 -15.34 28.40
CA LEU A 310 3.71 -14.28 27.75
C LEU A 310 4.96 -14.04 28.61
N GLY A 311 6.08 -14.67 28.23
CA GLY A 311 7.37 -14.50 28.88
C GLY A 311 7.95 -13.09 28.67
N THR A 312 8.76 -12.63 29.62
CA THR A 312 9.72 -11.54 29.36
C THR A 312 11.00 -12.20 28.88
N HIS A 313 11.48 -11.82 27.70
CA HIS A 313 12.71 -12.36 27.12
C HIS A 313 13.86 -11.38 27.38
N LEU A 314 15.04 -11.87 27.78
CA LEU A 314 16.18 -11.03 28.20
C LEU A 314 17.52 -11.49 27.63
N THR A 315 18.44 -10.54 27.48
CA THR A 315 19.84 -10.79 27.12
C THR A 315 20.71 -9.56 27.41
N GLY A 316 22.02 -9.67 27.20
CA GLY A 316 22.94 -8.53 27.16
C GLY A 316 22.52 -7.44 26.16
N THR A 317 23.28 -6.34 26.12
CA THR A 317 22.91 -5.22 25.23
C THR A 317 23.07 -5.61 23.77
N ASP A 318 22.04 -5.30 22.98
CA ASP A 318 22.09 -5.40 21.52
C ASP A 318 22.36 -4.04 20.89
N LEU A 319 23.59 -3.82 20.45
CA LEU A 319 23.99 -2.56 19.82
C LEU A 319 23.66 -2.49 18.34
N VAL A 320 23.39 -3.63 17.67
CA VAL A 320 22.87 -3.62 16.29
C VAL A 320 21.50 -2.92 16.28
N VAL A 321 20.65 -3.26 17.24
CA VAL A 321 19.34 -2.65 17.44
C VAL A 321 19.45 -1.17 17.80
N VAL A 322 20.30 -0.80 18.76
CA VAL A 322 20.45 0.61 19.16
C VAL A 322 20.99 1.47 18.01
N LYS A 323 21.93 0.95 17.22
CA LYS A 323 22.47 1.63 16.03
C LYS A 323 21.42 1.77 14.93
N TYR A 324 20.63 0.72 14.67
CA TYR A 324 19.48 0.78 13.77
C TYR A 324 18.47 1.84 14.22
N SER A 325 18.13 1.85 15.51
CA SER A 325 17.25 2.84 16.13
C SER A 325 17.72 4.27 15.95
N ASN A 326 19.03 4.51 16.12
CA ASN A 326 19.64 5.80 15.87
C ASN A 326 19.56 6.24 14.40
N SER A 327 19.66 5.31 13.45
CA SER A 327 19.58 5.64 12.02
C SER A 327 18.22 6.17 11.59
N ILE A 328 17.17 5.87 12.35
CA ILE A 328 15.79 6.30 12.09
C ILE A 328 15.41 7.53 12.92
N ASN A 329 15.78 7.55 14.20
CA ASN A 329 15.39 8.60 15.14
C ASN A 329 16.41 9.75 15.27
N TYR A 330 17.61 9.61 14.72
CA TYR A 330 18.67 10.64 14.76
C TYR A 330 18.93 11.16 16.18
N TYR A 331 19.24 10.25 17.11
CA TYR A 331 19.43 10.61 18.50
C TYR A 331 20.59 11.60 18.66
N THR A 332 20.32 12.71 19.34
CA THR A 332 21.34 13.69 19.72
C THR A 332 22.08 13.27 20.98
N SER A 333 21.41 12.49 21.84
CA SER A 333 21.99 11.91 23.05
C SER A 333 21.26 10.62 23.44
N LEU A 334 21.90 9.81 24.29
CA LEU A 334 21.32 8.61 24.87
C LEU A 334 21.14 8.75 26.38
N ASN A 335 20.15 8.04 26.90
CA ASN A 335 19.96 7.79 28.32
C ASN A 335 20.10 6.29 28.59
N LEU A 336 21.18 5.90 29.26
CA LEU A 336 21.46 4.51 29.61
C LEU A 336 20.82 4.16 30.96
N THR A 337 19.83 3.29 31.00
CA THR A 337 19.10 2.95 32.22
C THR A 337 19.46 1.57 32.76
N LYS A 338 19.20 1.36 34.05
CA LYS A 338 19.40 0.08 34.76
C LYS A 338 20.84 -0.47 34.65
N LEU A 339 21.84 0.40 34.69
CA LEU A 339 23.25 -0.01 34.67
C LEU A 339 23.58 -0.91 35.87
N ASP A 340 22.97 -0.61 37.02
CA ASP A 340 23.11 -1.34 38.29
C ASP A 340 22.74 -2.83 38.21
N VAL A 341 21.89 -3.21 37.25
CA VAL A 341 21.51 -4.62 37.06
C VAL A 341 22.70 -5.48 36.63
N LEU A 342 23.71 -4.87 35.99
CA LEU A 342 24.92 -5.55 35.54
C LEU A 342 26.02 -5.63 36.64
N ASP A 343 25.78 -5.09 37.84
CA ASP A 343 26.79 -4.97 38.92
C ASP A 343 27.45 -6.29 39.32
N THR A 344 26.74 -7.41 39.19
CA THR A 344 27.18 -8.73 39.69
C THR A 344 27.68 -9.68 38.59
N PHE A 345 27.84 -9.19 37.36
CA PHE A 345 28.31 -10.00 36.24
C PHE A 345 29.84 -9.99 36.18
N GLU A 346 30.45 -11.15 35.92
CA GLU A 346 31.91 -11.27 35.70
C GLU A 346 32.29 -10.87 34.28
N THR A 347 31.46 -11.24 33.30
CA THR A 347 31.62 -10.93 31.88
C THR A 347 30.27 -10.46 31.34
N ILE A 348 30.29 -9.39 30.54
CA ILE A 348 29.13 -8.81 29.89
C ILE A 348 29.27 -9.04 28.38
N LYS A 349 28.28 -9.71 27.79
CA LYS A 349 28.18 -9.95 26.36
C LYS A 349 27.37 -8.83 25.70
N ILE A 350 27.90 -8.28 24.60
CA ILE A 350 27.28 -7.21 23.83
C ILE A 350 27.15 -7.68 22.39
N ALA A 351 25.93 -7.74 21.83
CA ALA A 351 25.75 -8.07 20.42
C ALA A 351 26.17 -6.87 19.55
N ILE A 352 27.08 -7.10 18.62
CA ILE A 352 27.70 -6.04 17.79
C ILE A 352 27.49 -6.24 16.29
N ALA A 353 27.11 -7.44 15.85
CA ALA A 353 26.82 -7.73 14.47
C ALA A 353 25.93 -8.98 14.35
N TYR A 354 25.18 -9.06 13.26
CA TYR A 354 24.45 -10.25 12.84
C TYR A 354 25.08 -10.78 11.56
N LYS A 355 25.25 -12.10 11.43
CA LYS A 355 25.85 -12.72 10.23
C LYS A 355 24.92 -13.75 9.61
N VAL A 356 24.76 -13.74 8.29
CA VAL A 356 24.07 -14.81 7.55
C VAL A 356 25.06 -15.35 6.52
N ASP A 357 25.23 -16.67 6.48
CA ASP A 357 26.21 -17.34 5.61
C ASP A 357 27.63 -16.75 5.72
N GLY A 358 28.05 -16.41 6.95
CA GLY A 358 29.34 -15.81 7.25
C GLY A 358 29.50 -14.33 6.87
N LYS A 359 28.49 -13.70 6.27
CA LYS A 359 28.49 -12.28 5.91
C LYS A 359 27.74 -11.44 6.93
N GLU A 360 28.34 -10.34 7.36
CA GLU A 360 27.71 -9.39 8.27
C GLU A 360 26.58 -8.64 7.58
N LEU A 361 25.43 -8.54 8.26
CA LEU A 361 24.30 -7.73 7.82
C LEU A 361 24.60 -6.26 8.07
N GLU A 362 24.24 -5.40 7.11
CA GLU A 362 24.48 -3.96 7.21
C GLU A 362 23.60 -3.28 8.28
N SER A 363 22.41 -3.83 8.52
CA SER A 363 21.41 -3.32 9.45
C SER A 363 20.51 -4.45 9.98
N TYR A 364 19.62 -4.12 10.91
CA TYR A 364 18.56 -5.03 11.34
C TYR A 364 17.68 -5.42 10.13
N PRO A 365 17.50 -6.72 9.84
CA PRO A 365 16.77 -7.16 8.65
C PRO A 365 15.25 -7.01 8.83
N ALA A 366 14.57 -6.62 7.76
CA ALA A 366 13.10 -6.58 7.73
C ALA A 366 12.47 -7.98 7.64
N ASP A 367 13.16 -8.93 7.00
CA ASP A 367 12.70 -10.33 6.91
C ASP A 367 13.05 -11.10 8.19
N LEU A 368 12.03 -11.52 8.93
CA LEU A 368 12.20 -12.29 10.16
C LEU A 368 12.89 -13.65 9.92
N LYS A 369 12.80 -14.23 8.71
CA LYS A 369 13.53 -15.48 8.40
C LYS A 369 15.02 -15.24 8.31
N ILE A 370 15.44 -14.09 7.77
CA ILE A 370 16.85 -13.68 7.75
C ILE A 370 17.33 -13.46 9.19
N LEU A 371 16.50 -12.82 10.04
CA LEU A 371 16.81 -12.64 11.45
C LEU A 371 16.96 -13.97 12.19
N GLU A 372 16.05 -14.93 11.95
CA GLU A 372 16.09 -16.28 12.53
C GLU A 372 17.36 -17.04 12.12
N GLN A 373 17.80 -16.91 10.88
CA GLN A 373 19.01 -17.55 10.36
C GLN A 373 20.31 -16.88 10.80
N ALA A 374 20.25 -15.63 11.25
CA ALA A 374 21.45 -14.89 11.61
C ALA A 374 22.25 -15.57 12.74
N GLU A 375 23.55 -15.38 12.76
CA GLU A 375 24.41 -15.69 13.89
C GLU A 375 24.80 -14.39 14.57
N VAL A 376 24.58 -14.31 15.89
CA VAL A 376 24.95 -13.11 16.65
C VAL A 376 26.45 -13.13 16.94
N VAL A 377 27.13 -12.04 16.62
CA VAL A 377 28.52 -11.79 17.01
C VAL A 377 28.53 -10.98 18.30
N TYR A 378 29.11 -11.55 19.35
CA TYR A 378 29.24 -10.90 20.65
C TYR A 378 30.63 -10.31 20.86
N HIS A 379 30.69 -9.14 21.45
CA HIS A 379 31.87 -8.58 22.11
C HIS A 379 31.75 -8.82 23.62
N GLU A 380 32.79 -9.38 24.22
CA GLU A 380 32.85 -9.64 25.66
C GLU A 380 33.67 -8.58 26.36
N MET A 381 33.09 -7.99 27.40
CA MET A 381 33.75 -7.02 28.27
C MET A 381 33.77 -7.53 29.71
N PRO A 382 34.83 -7.22 30.50
CA PRO A 382 34.86 -7.58 31.89
C PRO A 382 33.80 -6.80 32.68
N GLY A 383 32.98 -7.50 33.45
CA GLY A 383 32.07 -6.88 34.40
C GLY A 383 32.81 -6.33 35.62
N TRP A 384 32.13 -5.47 36.38
CA TRP A 384 32.75 -4.68 37.44
C TRP A 384 32.59 -5.23 38.86
N GLN A 385 31.68 -6.18 39.10
CA GLN A 385 31.50 -6.86 40.40
C GLN A 385 31.46 -5.91 41.60
N THR A 386 30.92 -4.70 41.40
CA THR A 386 30.92 -3.59 42.36
C THR A 386 29.59 -2.87 42.25
N LEU A 387 29.03 -2.43 43.37
CA LEU A 387 27.74 -1.72 43.35
C LEU A 387 27.90 -0.34 42.70
N THR A 388 27.11 -0.06 41.68
CA THR A 388 26.98 1.27 41.06
C THR A 388 25.78 2.05 41.61
N THR A 389 24.92 1.40 42.39
CA THR A 389 23.80 2.04 43.09
C THR A 389 24.26 3.22 43.95
N ASN A 390 23.56 4.34 43.82
CA ASN A 390 23.85 5.64 44.45
C ASN A 390 25.01 6.46 43.85
N ALA A 391 25.67 6.00 42.78
CA ALA A 391 26.60 6.86 42.04
C ALA A 391 25.88 8.11 41.54
N LYS A 392 26.44 9.31 41.79
CA LYS A 392 25.82 10.61 41.47
C LYS A 392 26.55 11.37 40.38
N THR A 393 27.83 11.08 40.21
CA THR A 393 28.70 11.64 39.18
C THR A 393 29.28 10.51 38.32
N TYR A 394 29.68 10.84 37.09
CA TYR A 394 30.27 9.85 36.18
C TYR A 394 31.55 9.24 36.77
N ASP A 395 32.29 10.01 37.54
CA ASP A 395 33.54 9.58 38.19
C ASP A 395 33.30 8.68 39.41
N ASP A 396 32.07 8.58 39.91
CA ASP A 396 31.71 7.62 40.97
C ASP A 396 31.59 6.19 40.41
N LEU A 397 31.49 6.02 39.09
CA LEU A 397 31.38 4.71 38.46
C LEU A 397 32.74 3.99 38.43
N PRO A 398 32.77 2.66 38.66
CA PRO A 398 33.96 1.85 38.44
C PRO A 398 34.51 2.02 37.02
N GLU A 399 35.83 1.95 36.85
CA GLU A 399 36.49 2.10 35.54
C GLU A 399 35.87 1.21 34.46
N LYS A 400 35.67 -0.08 34.76
CA LYS A 400 35.03 -1.03 33.84
C LYS A 400 33.58 -0.66 33.46
N ALA A 401 32.83 -0.01 34.35
CA ALA A 401 31.48 0.47 34.04
C ALA A 401 31.54 1.71 33.13
N ARG A 402 32.54 2.57 33.30
CA ARG A 402 32.82 3.70 32.38
C ARG A 402 33.26 3.19 31.01
N ASP A 403 34.12 2.18 30.96
CA ASP A 403 34.54 1.54 29.70
C ASP A 403 33.34 0.99 28.93
N TYR A 404 32.37 0.39 29.64
CA TYR A 404 31.12 -0.10 29.04
C TYR A 404 30.28 1.05 28.44
N VAL A 405 30.12 2.15 29.17
CA VAL A 405 29.43 3.35 28.68
C VAL A 405 30.12 3.90 27.43
N GLU A 406 31.44 4.09 27.49
CA GLU A 406 32.25 4.63 26.38
C GLU A 406 32.25 3.72 25.16
N TYR A 407 32.18 2.39 25.36
CA TYR A 407 32.05 1.43 24.27
C TYR A 407 30.73 1.62 23.51
N ILE A 408 29.61 1.76 24.24
CA ILE A 408 28.29 2.03 23.63
C ILE A 408 28.33 3.34 22.85
N GLU A 409 28.87 4.41 23.44
CA GLU A 409 28.99 5.71 22.76
C GLU A 409 29.77 5.60 21.45
N LYS A 410 30.91 4.90 21.48
CA LYS A 410 31.79 4.74 20.33
C LYS A 410 31.13 3.90 19.24
N PHE A 411 30.42 2.84 19.60
CA PHE A 411 29.78 1.95 18.65
C PHE A 411 28.60 2.61 17.94
N VAL A 412 27.74 3.31 18.70
CA VAL A 412 26.52 3.96 18.17
C VAL A 412 26.86 5.30 17.51
N GLY A 413 27.93 5.97 17.96
CA GLY A 413 28.32 7.30 17.51
C GLY A 413 27.54 8.43 18.19
N VAL A 414 26.87 8.15 19.31
CA VAL A 414 26.03 9.10 20.07
C VAL A 414 26.43 9.09 21.54
N LYS A 415 26.48 10.27 22.15
CA LYS A 415 26.89 10.43 23.56
C LYS A 415 25.80 10.04 24.55
N ILE A 416 26.18 9.38 25.64
CA ILE A 416 25.32 9.05 26.78
C ILE A 416 25.35 10.24 27.75
N LYS A 417 24.23 10.94 27.84
CA LYS A 417 24.07 12.15 28.67
C LYS A 417 23.53 11.84 30.05
N TYR A 418 22.74 10.78 30.16
CA TYR A 418 22.07 10.35 31.39
C TYR A 418 22.38 8.89 31.66
N ILE A 419 22.66 8.56 32.92
CA ILE A 419 22.88 7.18 33.37
C ILE A 419 21.98 6.91 34.58
N GLY A 420 21.16 5.87 34.48
CA GLY A 420 20.35 5.34 35.57
C GLY A 420 21.07 4.20 36.28
N THR A 421 21.43 4.41 37.55
CA THR A 421 22.12 3.46 38.44
C THR A 421 21.22 2.93 39.56
N GLY A 422 19.90 2.90 39.34
CA GLY A 422 18.97 2.37 40.33
C GLY A 422 17.54 2.88 40.18
N PRO A 423 16.63 2.41 41.04
CA PRO A 423 15.21 2.78 41.00
C PRO A 423 14.94 4.21 41.50
N ASP A 424 15.83 4.79 42.33
CA ASP A 424 15.63 6.12 42.90
C ASP A 424 15.82 7.26 41.87
N PRO A 425 15.16 8.43 42.01
CA PRO A 425 15.09 9.48 40.98
C PRO A 425 16.43 10.15 40.60
N LEU A 426 17.51 9.90 41.31
CA LEU A 426 18.81 10.53 41.07
C LEU A 426 19.61 9.70 40.04
N GLY A 427 19.57 10.12 38.77
CA GLY A 427 20.50 9.66 37.74
C GLY A 427 21.76 10.53 37.68
N ILE A 428 22.85 9.99 37.14
CA ILE A 428 24.09 10.72 36.90
C ILE A 428 23.91 11.61 35.67
N ARG A 429 24.27 12.89 35.77
CA ARG A 429 24.40 13.81 34.63
C ARG A 429 25.87 14.01 34.33
N SER A 430 26.32 13.61 33.14
CA SER A 430 27.70 13.87 32.70
C SER A 430 27.95 15.38 32.61
N PRO A 431 29.04 15.94 33.16
CA PRO A 431 29.29 17.37 33.14
C PRO A 431 29.63 17.86 31.71
N PRO A 432 29.18 19.06 31.29
CA PRO A 432 29.72 19.70 30.10
C PRO A 432 31.15 20.16 30.39
N GLN A 433 32.13 19.72 29.60
CA GLN A 433 33.51 20.20 29.74
C GLN A 433 33.58 21.68 29.35
N ASN A 434 33.85 22.55 30.33
CA ASN A 434 33.94 23.99 30.15
C ASN A 434 35.38 24.46 29.93
N GLN A 435 35.53 25.34 28.94
CA GLN A 435 36.75 26.03 28.56
C GLN A 435 37.23 26.97 29.68
N ASN A 436 38.49 26.83 30.10
CA ASN A 436 39.18 27.84 30.90
C ASN A 436 40.58 28.08 30.35
N MET A 437 40.72 29.05 29.44
CA MET A 437 42.04 29.62 29.12
C MET A 437 41.95 31.09 28.66
N PHE A 438 41.37 31.96 29.49
CA PHE A 438 41.32 33.42 29.25
C PHE A 438 42.03 34.21 30.35
N SER A 439 43.35 34.09 30.42
CA SER A 439 44.19 35.08 31.10
C SER A 439 45.57 35.25 30.45
N SER A 440 46.04 34.25 29.71
CA SER A 440 47.30 34.30 28.95
C SER A 440 47.19 34.90 27.54
N ALA A 441 45.99 34.92 26.94
CA ALA A 441 45.78 35.35 25.55
C ALA A 441 45.88 36.88 25.34
N ARG A 442 45.53 37.69 26.35
CA ARG A 442 45.49 39.17 26.22
C ARG A 442 46.86 39.82 26.07
N ARG A 443 47.93 39.15 26.51
CA ARG A 443 49.30 39.69 26.45
C ARG A 443 50.00 39.34 25.13
N TRP A 444 49.67 38.19 24.54
CA TRP A 444 50.15 37.74 23.23
C TRP A 444 49.48 38.48 22.06
N LEU A 445 48.16 38.75 22.16
CA LEU A 445 47.39 39.42 21.10
C LEU A 445 47.83 40.88 20.82
N ARG A 446 48.50 41.53 21.78
CA ARG A 446 49.00 42.90 21.62
C ARG A 446 50.33 42.98 20.85
N GLN A 447 51.12 41.91 20.82
CA GLN A 447 52.44 41.89 20.18
C GLN A 447 52.39 41.44 18.71
N ASN A 448 51.36 40.68 18.29
CA ASN A 448 51.26 40.10 16.94
C ASN A 448 50.19 40.74 16.02
N ARG A 449 49.74 41.98 16.28
CA ARG A 449 48.59 42.59 15.58
C ARG A 449 48.75 42.72 14.05
N THR A 450 49.95 43.00 13.56
CA THR A 450 50.26 43.18 12.13
C THR A 450 50.26 41.87 11.33
N PRO A 451 50.97 40.80 11.75
CA PRO A 451 50.89 39.51 11.05
C PRO A 451 49.50 38.86 11.13
N ILE A 452 48.71 39.13 12.19
CA ILE A 452 47.33 38.65 12.30
C ILE A 452 46.41 39.36 11.29
N ALA A 453 46.56 40.67 11.08
CA ALA A 453 45.75 41.40 10.10
C ALA A 453 45.97 40.91 8.66
N ILE A 454 47.23 40.59 8.31
CA ILE A 454 47.57 40.01 7.00
C ILE A 454 47.01 38.58 6.89
N GLY A 455 47.11 37.77 7.92
CA GLY A 455 46.50 36.43 7.97
C GLY A 455 44.97 36.46 7.83
N VAL A 456 44.30 37.40 8.50
CA VAL A 456 42.84 37.59 8.42
C VAL A 456 42.43 38.10 7.02
N GLY A 457 43.24 38.94 6.38
CA GLY A 457 42.99 39.39 5.00
C GLY A 457 43.07 38.26 3.97
N VAL A 458 44.09 37.40 4.08
CA VAL A 458 44.26 36.23 3.19
C VAL A 458 43.19 35.16 3.45
N ILE A 459 42.86 34.90 4.72
CA ILE A 459 41.79 33.98 5.09
C ILE A 459 40.42 34.53 4.66
N GLY A 460 40.19 35.85 4.78
CA GLY A 460 38.96 36.50 4.35
C GLY A 460 38.77 36.47 2.83
N ALA A 461 39.83 36.72 2.06
CA ALA A 461 39.80 36.60 0.60
C ALA A 461 39.61 35.14 0.16
N GLY A 462 40.30 34.19 0.81
CA GLY A 462 40.11 32.76 0.58
C GLY A 462 38.70 32.28 0.93
N TYR A 463 38.10 32.82 2.00
CA TYR A 463 36.73 32.54 2.41
C TYR A 463 35.72 33.10 1.40
N ALA A 464 35.91 34.33 0.90
CA ALA A 464 35.02 34.92 -0.10
C ALA A 464 35.04 34.15 -1.44
N VAL A 465 36.22 33.75 -1.92
CA VAL A 465 36.35 32.90 -3.11
C VAL A 465 35.74 31.52 -2.88
N SER A 466 35.96 30.92 -1.71
CA SER A 466 35.35 29.64 -1.34
C SER A 466 33.83 29.74 -1.28
N GLN A 467 33.27 30.80 -0.71
CA GLN A 467 31.83 31.03 -0.66
C GLN A 467 31.22 31.24 -2.05
N TYR A 468 31.92 31.95 -2.95
CA TYR A 468 31.47 32.12 -4.34
C TYR A 468 31.47 30.78 -5.11
N VAL A 469 32.50 29.95 -4.93
CA VAL A 469 32.57 28.62 -5.55
C VAL A 469 31.53 27.68 -4.94
N ILE A 470 31.34 27.68 -3.63
CA ILE A 470 30.31 26.89 -2.94
C ILE A 470 28.92 27.32 -3.40
N SER A 471 28.66 28.62 -3.58
CA SER A 471 27.40 29.14 -4.12
C SER A 471 27.16 28.69 -5.56
N ARG A 472 28.18 28.72 -6.43
CA ARG A 472 28.03 28.20 -7.80
C ARG A 472 27.82 26.69 -7.86
N ILE A 473 28.46 25.93 -6.96
CA ILE A 473 28.26 24.49 -6.82
C ILE A 473 26.88 24.19 -6.22
N SER A 474 26.40 25.00 -5.27
CA SER A 474 25.05 24.85 -4.71
C SER A 474 24.00 25.14 -5.78
N ASP A 475 24.14 26.20 -6.56
CA ASP A 475 23.20 26.52 -7.65
C ASP A 475 23.18 25.42 -8.72
N ALA A 476 24.35 24.88 -9.08
CA ALA A 476 24.44 23.76 -10.02
C ALA A 476 23.84 22.46 -9.43
N ARG A 477 24.08 22.21 -8.15
CA ARG A 477 23.50 21.07 -7.42
C ARG A 477 21.99 21.20 -7.27
N GLU A 478 21.49 22.41 -7.05
CA GLU A 478 20.08 22.74 -6.93
C GLU A 478 19.35 22.58 -8.26
N ARG A 479 19.96 23.01 -9.37
CA ARG A 479 19.46 22.73 -10.73
C ARG A 479 19.43 21.23 -11.00
N MET A 480 20.52 20.50 -10.75
CA MET A 480 20.54 19.04 -10.93
C MET A 480 19.56 18.32 -9.98
N SER A 481 19.37 18.79 -8.75
CA SER A 481 18.39 18.22 -7.83
C SER A 481 16.97 18.54 -8.27
N SER A 482 16.70 19.75 -8.77
CA SER A 482 15.38 20.13 -9.29
C SER A 482 15.02 19.33 -10.54
N GLU A 483 15.97 19.11 -11.46
CA GLU A 483 15.76 18.24 -12.62
C GLU A 483 15.58 16.77 -12.20
N ARG A 484 16.32 16.31 -11.19
CA ARG A 484 16.16 14.95 -10.64
C ARG A 484 14.81 14.77 -9.97
N ILE A 485 14.38 15.74 -9.17
CA ILE A 485 13.06 15.75 -8.50
C ILE A 485 11.94 15.80 -9.54
N ALA A 486 12.07 16.64 -10.57
CA ALA A 486 11.09 16.71 -11.66
C ALA A 486 10.98 15.40 -12.44
N LYS A 487 12.11 14.75 -12.76
CA LYS A 487 12.13 13.43 -13.41
C LYS A 487 11.58 12.33 -12.50
N GLU A 488 11.87 12.37 -11.21
CA GLU A 488 11.38 11.40 -10.23
C GLU A 488 9.87 11.56 -9.99
N ASN A 489 9.37 12.80 -9.92
CA ASN A 489 7.94 13.09 -9.83
C ASN A 489 7.20 12.65 -11.09
N LEU A 490 7.76 12.89 -12.28
CA LEU A 490 7.21 12.40 -13.55
C LEU A 490 7.12 10.87 -13.56
N ARG A 491 8.18 10.21 -13.11
CA ARG A 491 8.24 8.74 -13.02
C ARG A 491 7.20 8.19 -12.06
N ARG A 492 7.09 8.75 -10.85
CA ARG A 492 6.09 8.34 -9.86
C ARG A 492 4.66 8.53 -10.36
N ARG A 493 4.36 9.67 -11.01
CA ARG A 493 3.04 9.92 -11.61
C ARG A 493 2.74 8.95 -12.76
N PHE A 494 3.74 8.61 -13.58
CA PHE A 494 3.59 7.61 -14.63
C PHE A 494 3.35 6.20 -14.08
N GLU A 495 4.11 5.79 -13.06
CA GLU A 495 3.96 4.50 -12.36
C GLU A 495 2.58 4.38 -11.70
N GLN A 496 2.13 5.42 -10.98
CA GLN A 496 0.79 5.47 -10.40
C GLN A 496 -0.30 5.40 -11.48
N ASN A 497 -0.14 6.15 -12.59
CA ASN A 497 -1.07 6.09 -13.71
C ASN A 497 -1.11 4.69 -14.36
N GLN A 498 0.00 3.93 -14.29
CA GLN A 498 0.00 2.55 -14.77
C GLN A 498 -0.80 1.62 -13.84
N GLU A 499 -0.73 1.79 -12.53
CA GLU A 499 -1.55 1.03 -11.56
C GLU A 499 -3.04 1.37 -11.73
N ASP A 500 -3.37 2.66 -11.91
CA ASP A 500 -4.74 3.11 -12.15
C ASP A 500 -5.34 2.51 -13.43
N CYS A 501 -4.53 2.34 -14.49
CA CYS A 501 -4.95 1.61 -15.69
C CYS A 501 -5.34 0.16 -15.36
N THR A 502 -4.53 -0.56 -14.59
CA THR A 502 -4.80 -1.96 -14.21
C THR A 502 -6.10 -2.07 -13.42
N PHE A 503 -6.29 -1.21 -12.41
CA PHE A 503 -7.52 -1.20 -11.62
C PHE A 503 -8.75 -0.85 -12.46
N THR A 504 -8.61 0.09 -13.41
CA THR A 504 -9.69 0.49 -14.31
C THR A 504 -10.10 -0.67 -15.23
N VAL A 505 -9.13 -1.40 -15.81
CA VAL A 505 -9.43 -2.59 -16.62
C VAL A 505 -10.18 -3.63 -15.79
N LEU A 506 -9.73 -3.94 -14.57
CA LEU A 506 -10.39 -4.90 -13.69
C LEU A 506 -11.81 -4.46 -13.28
N ALA A 507 -12.05 -3.16 -13.13
CA ALA A 507 -13.36 -2.62 -12.82
C ALA A 507 -14.34 -2.68 -14.01
N LEU A 508 -13.85 -2.46 -15.24
CA LEU A 508 -14.68 -2.40 -16.44
C LEU A 508 -14.93 -3.77 -17.09
N LEU A 509 -13.96 -4.69 -16.99
CA LEU A 509 -13.98 -6.01 -17.63
C LEU A 509 -15.22 -6.87 -17.32
N PRO A 510 -15.77 -6.89 -16.08
CA PRO A 510 -16.98 -7.66 -15.79
C PRO A 510 -18.19 -7.28 -16.64
N THR A 511 -18.30 -6.01 -17.05
CA THR A 511 -19.41 -5.51 -17.90
C THR A 511 -19.41 -6.18 -19.26
N ALA A 512 -18.25 -6.17 -19.95
CA ALA A 512 -18.11 -6.85 -21.23
C ALA A 512 -18.22 -8.37 -21.07
N THR A 513 -17.71 -8.91 -19.96
CA THR A 513 -17.76 -10.34 -19.67
C THR A 513 -19.20 -10.85 -19.59
N THR A 514 -20.05 -10.21 -18.79
CA THR A 514 -21.47 -10.57 -18.69
C THR A 514 -22.15 -10.54 -20.07
N ASN A 515 -21.96 -9.47 -20.83
CA ASN A 515 -22.52 -9.32 -22.17
C ASN A 515 -22.09 -10.44 -23.13
N ILE A 516 -20.80 -10.80 -23.11
CA ILE A 516 -20.22 -11.86 -23.96
C ILE A 516 -20.72 -13.25 -23.53
N LEU A 517 -20.79 -13.52 -22.23
CA LEU A 517 -21.27 -14.79 -21.68
C LEU A 517 -22.76 -15.00 -22.00
N GLU A 518 -23.58 -13.96 -21.88
CA GLU A 518 -25.02 -14.01 -22.19
C GLU A 518 -25.30 -14.24 -23.68
N ALA A 519 -24.53 -13.60 -24.57
CA ALA A 519 -24.71 -13.79 -26.00
C ALA A 519 -24.26 -15.17 -26.50
N MET A 520 -23.29 -15.79 -25.81
CA MET A 520 -22.77 -17.14 -26.11
C MET A 520 -22.99 -18.07 -24.92
N ASP A 521 -24.25 -18.31 -24.58
CA ASP A 521 -24.68 -19.16 -23.46
C ASP A 521 -24.42 -20.66 -23.75
N THR A 522 -23.18 -21.09 -23.51
CA THR A 522 -22.76 -22.49 -23.66
C THR A 522 -23.38 -23.40 -22.62
N GLU A 523 -23.75 -22.84 -21.47
CA GLU A 523 -24.30 -23.52 -20.31
C GLU A 523 -25.69 -24.04 -20.66
N LYS A 524 -26.51 -23.22 -21.33
CA LYS A 524 -27.79 -23.63 -21.90
C LYS A 524 -27.66 -24.71 -22.95
N ILE A 525 -26.70 -24.60 -23.88
CA ILE A 525 -26.46 -25.64 -24.90
C ILE A 525 -26.06 -26.97 -24.22
N THR A 526 -25.20 -26.90 -23.21
CA THR A 526 -24.75 -28.06 -22.44
C THR A 526 -25.91 -28.70 -21.67
N TYR A 527 -26.79 -27.88 -21.09
CA TYR A 527 -27.99 -28.32 -20.39
C TYR A 527 -29.00 -29.01 -21.33
N GLU A 528 -29.22 -28.47 -22.54
CA GLU A 528 -30.05 -29.12 -23.57
C GLU A 528 -29.48 -30.49 -23.98
N ILE A 529 -28.16 -30.61 -24.10
CA ILE A 529 -27.48 -31.89 -24.37
C ILE A 529 -27.68 -32.89 -23.21
N GLN A 530 -27.63 -32.44 -21.96
CA GLN A 530 -27.83 -33.27 -20.76
C GLN A 530 -29.29 -33.74 -20.62
N GLN A 531 -30.28 -32.87 -20.88
CA GLN A 531 -31.70 -33.27 -20.88
C GLN A 531 -32.00 -34.35 -21.92
N MET A 532 -31.37 -34.29 -23.10
CA MET A 532 -31.51 -35.35 -24.10
C MET A 532 -30.87 -36.68 -23.66
N LYS A 533 -29.86 -36.66 -22.77
CA LYS A 533 -29.31 -37.88 -22.16
C LYS A 533 -30.24 -38.46 -21.10
N SER A 534 -30.76 -37.65 -20.18
CA SER A 534 -31.64 -38.11 -19.09
C SER A 534 -32.99 -38.63 -19.60
N ALA A 535 -33.56 -38.03 -20.65
CA ALA A 535 -34.79 -38.52 -21.29
C ALA A 535 -34.64 -39.92 -21.92
N LYS A 536 -33.42 -40.31 -22.33
CA LYS A 536 -33.10 -41.69 -22.77
C LYS A 536 -32.86 -42.62 -21.57
N GLY A 537 -32.20 -42.15 -20.51
CA GLY A 537 -31.97 -42.92 -19.27
C GLY A 537 -33.25 -43.27 -18.50
N LEU A 538 -34.26 -42.38 -18.54
CA LEU A 538 -35.59 -42.62 -17.96
C LEU A 538 -36.37 -43.75 -18.67
N ARG A 539 -36.10 -44.04 -19.95
CA ARG A 539 -36.63 -45.24 -20.63
C ARG A 539 -35.87 -46.53 -20.29
N ALA A 540 -34.67 -46.42 -19.71
CA ALA A 540 -33.81 -47.53 -19.30
C ALA A 540 -33.79 -47.77 -17.77
N GLY A 541 -34.61 -47.05 -17.00
CA GLY A 541 -34.87 -47.36 -15.59
C GLY A 541 -33.73 -47.06 -14.62
N ILE A 542 -33.01 -45.94 -14.77
CA ILE A 542 -32.01 -45.50 -13.79
C ILE A 542 -32.34 -44.08 -13.32
N THR A 543 -32.49 -43.91 -12.00
CA THR A 543 -32.68 -42.63 -11.31
C THR A 543 -31.47 -42.32 -10.45
N GLU A 544 -30.75 -41.24 -10.76
CA GLU A 544 -29.86 -40.57 -9.80
C GLU A 544 -30.15 -39.07 -9.79
N SER A 545 -30.14 -38.51 -8.58
CA SER A 545 -30.51 -37.13 -8.26
C SER A 545 -29.30 -36.37 -7.69
N THR A 546 -28.61 -35.60 -8.53
CA THR A 546 -27.61 -34.58 -8.14
C THR A 546 -27.65 -33.42 -9.14
N ALA A 547 -27.25 -32.23 -8.68
CA ALA A 547 -27.24 -30.98 -9.46
C ALA A 547 -26.26 -31.04 -10.67
N PRO A 548 -26.54 -30.34 -11.78
CA PRO A 548 -25.84 -30.57 -13.05
C PRO A 548 -24.36 -30.14 -13.02
N SER A 549 -23.46 -31.06 -13.37
CA SER A 549 -22.02 -30.80 -13.61
C SER A 549 -21.65 -31.10 -15.07
N ILE A 550 -20.82 -30.25 -15.68
CA ILE A 550 -20.35 -30.40 -17.07
C ILE A 550 -19.49 -31.67 -17.25
N ALA A 551 -18.85 -32.17 -16.18
CA ALA A 551 -18.01 -33.37 -16.21
C ALA A 551 -18.80 -34.66 -16.56
N ASP A 552 -20.10 -34.69 -16.30
CA ASP A 552 -20.99 -35.85 -16.55
C ASP A 552 -21.42 -35.99 -18.02
N THR A 553 -20.90 -35.13 -18.90
CA THR A 553 -21.18 -35.16 -20.34
C THR A 553 -20.30 -36.12 -21.13
N SER A 554 -19.29 -36.76 -20.52
CA SER A 554 -18.43 -37.75 -21.19
C SER A 554 -19.21 -38.99 -21.66
N LEU A 555 -18.79 -39.57 -22.80
CA LEU A 555 -19.29 -40.84 -23.32
C LEU A 555 -18.48 -41.97 -22.67
N THR A 556 -19.13 -42.95 -22.04
CA THR A 556 -18.43 -44.12 -21.48
C THR A 556 -18.12 -45.16 -22.57
N GLU A 557 -17.02 -45.89 -22.41
CA GLU A 557 -16.46 -46.80 -23.42
C GLU A 557 -17.43 -47.93 -23.87
N GLU A 558 -18.41 -48.31 -23.04
CA GLU A 558 -19.37 -49.38 -23.36
C GLU A 558 -20.40 -49.00 -24.45
N GLU A 559 -20.73 -47.72 -24.64
CA GLU A 559 -21.69 -47.28 -25.67
C GLU A 559 -21.09 -47.27 -27.09
N SER A 560 -19.80 -47.59 -27.24
CA SER A 560 -19.07 -47.58 -28.52
C SER A 560 -19.48 -48.69 -29.49
N LYS A 561 -20.19 -49.72 -29.02
CA LYS A 561 -20.56 -50.90 -29.84
C LYS A 561 -22.00 -50.89 -30.38
N SER A 562 -22.87 -49.96 -29.94
CA SER A 562 -24.33 -50.12 -30.09
C SER A 562 -24.98 -49.26 -31.19
N LEU A 563 -24.23 -48.87 -32.23
CA LEU A 563 -24.77 -48.11 -33.37
C LEU A 563 -24.34 -48.74 -34.70
N GLN A 564 -24.93 -49.89 -35.04
CA GLN A 564 -25.00 -50.40 -36.41
C GLN A 564 -26.43 -50.21 -36.97
N PRO A 565 -26.61 -50.09 -38.29
CA PRO A 565 -27.92 -49.80 -38.88
C PRO A 565 -28.70 -51.10 -39.06
N GLU A 566 -29.83 -51.26 -38.35
CA GLU A 566 -30.80 -52.31 -38.68
C GLU A 566 -31.89 -51.79 -39.62
N SER A 567 -32.11 -52.60 -40.65
CA SER A 567 -33.05 -52.45 -41.75
C SER A 567 -34.51 -52.74 -41.36
N ALA A 568 -35.41 -52.16 -42.15
CA ALA A 568 -36.86 -52.15 -42.00
C ALA A 568 -37.56 -53.52 -41.86
N SER A 569 -38.61 -53.56 -41.04
CA SER A 569 -39.77 -54.43 -41.25
C SER A 569 -41.04 -53.85 -40.59
N THR A 570 -42.15 -54.09 -41.28
CA THR A 570 -43.51 -53.53 -41.20
C THR A 570 -44.43 -54.15 -40.13
N ASP A 571 -45.55 -53.44 -39.89
CA ASP A 571 -46.91 -53.92 -39.53
C ASP A 571 -47.44 -53.82 -38.07
N PRO A 572 -48.79 -53.67 -37.87
CA PRO A 572 -49.35 -52.51 -37.15
C PRO A 572 -50.35 -52.80 -35.98
N ALA A 573 -50.88 -51.69 -35.42
CA ALA A 573 -52.18 -51.52 -34.70
C ALA A 573 -52.22 -51.73 -33.16
N PRO A 574 -53.26 -51.27 -32.43
CA PRO A 574 -54.23 -50.18 -32.66
C PRO A 574 -54.37 -49.17 -31.48
N SER A 575 -55.00 -48.02 -31.73
CA SER A 575 -55.54 -47.11 -30.69
C SER A 575 -56.81 -47.68 -30.04
N PRO A 576 -57.23 -47.15 -28.86
CA PRO A 576 -58.50 -46.40 -28.88
C PRO A 576 -58.60 -45.18 -27.92
N ALA A 577 -59.43 -44.22 -28.38
CA ALA A 577 -60.41 -43.32 -27.70
C ALA A 577 -60.09 -42.72 -26.31
N ALA A 578 -60.02 -41.40 -26.09
CA ALA A 578 -60.96 -40.27 -26.29
C ALA A 578 -62.09 -40.13 -25.24
N ALA A 579 -61.99 -39.09 -24.39
CA ALA A 579 -63.11 -38.33 -23.81
C ALA A 579 -62.62 -36.93 -23.31
N PRO A 580 -63.47 -35.89 -23.26
CA PRO A 580 -63.07 -34.51 -23.58
C PRO A 580 -63.19 -33.52 -22.41
N GLY A 581 -62.55 -32.35 -22.52
CA GLY A 581 -63.00 -31.18 -21.77
C GLY A 581 -62.00 -30.04 -21.59
N VAL A 582 -62.24 -28.96 -22.35
CA VAL A 582 -61.99 -27.54 -22.03
C VAL A 582 -60.58 -26.97 -22.29
N GLU A 583 -60.44 -26.26 -23.41
CA GLU A 583 -59.49 -25.15 -23.61
C GLU A 583 -60.13 -23.81 -23.17
N PRO A 584 -59.32 -22.76 -22.90
CA PRO A 584 -59.00 -21.84 -23.99
C PRO A 584 -57.52 -21.37 -24.03
N GLN A 585 -56.95 -21.52 -25.23
CA GLN A 585 -56.03 -20.60 -25.95
C GLN A 585 -55.00 -19.76 -25.17
N GLU A 586 -53.74 -20.19 -25.23
CA GLU A 586 -52.58 -19.30 -25.39
C GLU A 586 -51.98 -19.52 -26.78
N GLU A 587 -51.64 -18.42 -27.46
CA GLU A 587 -51.04 -18.37 -28.79
C GLU A 587 -49.75 -19.20 -28.85
N SER A 588 -49.80 -20.30 -29.61
CA SER A 588 -48.65 -21.12 -29.93
C SER A 588 -47.68 -20.36 -30.84
N ALA A 589 -46.53 -19.96 -30.30
CA ALA A 589 -45.34 -19.72 -31.11
C ALA A 589 -45.03 -20.99 -31.93
N PRO A 590 -44.54 -20.89 -33.18
CA PRO A 590 -44.25 -22.06 -33.99
C PRO A 590 -43.22 -22.94 -33.26
N PRO A 591 -43.33 -24.29 -33.35
CA PRO A 591 -42.37 -25.16 -32.69
C PRO A 591 -40.99 -24.87 -33.29
N LYS A 592 -40.06 -24.37 -32.45
CA LYS A 592 -38.65 -24.23 -32.85
C LYS A 592 -38.18 -25.61 -33.32
N PRO A 593 -37.52 -25.72 -34.48
CA PRO A 593 -37.00 -27.00 -34.95
C PRO A 593 -36.12 -27.58 -33.86
N THR A 594 -36.44 -28.77 -33.38
CA THR A 594 -35.65 -29.45 -32.36
C THR A 594 -34.28 -29.76 -32.97
N LYS A 595 -33.26 -28.98 -32.58
CA LYS A 595 -31.89 -29.17 -33.05
C LYS A 595 -31.47 -30.61 -32.76
N SER A 596 -30.86 -31.27 -33.74
CA SER A 596 -30.32 -32.60 -33.54
C SER A 596 -29.16 -32.57 -32.53
N LYS A 597 -28.92 -33.68 -31.82
CA LYS A 597 -27.79 -33.80 -30.87
C LYS A 597 -26.46 -33.40 -31.49
N ARG A 598 -26.22 -33.74 -32.77
CA ARG A 598 -25.01 -33.35 -33.50
C ARG A 598 -24.91 -31.83 -33.67
N GLN A 599 -25.99 -31.19 -34.12
CA GLN A 599 -26.05 -29.73 -34.27
C GLN A 599 -25.81 -28.99 -32.94
N LEU A 600 -26.32 -29.52 -31.82
CA LEU A 600 -26.07 -28.93 -30.50
C LEU A 600 -24.60 -29.00 -30.09
N TRP A 601 -23.90 -30.09 -30.42
CA TRP A 601 -22.48 -30.20 -30.15
C TRP A 601 -21.62 -29.34 -31.09
N ASP A 602 -22.01 -29.23 -32.36
CA ASP A 602 -21.35 -28.34 -33.32
C ASP A 602 -21.52 -26.87 -32.85
N ASP A 603 -22.73 -26.49 -32.41
CA ASP A 603 -23.00 -25.18 -31.82
C ASP A 603 -22.21 -24.95 -30.51
N LEU A 604 -22.06 -25.97 -29.66
CA LEU A 604 -21.27 -25.87 -28.42
C LEU A 604 -19.79 -25.65 -28.72
N ALA A 605 -19.22 -26.37 -29.70
CA ALA A 605 -17.82 -26.25 -30.08
C ALA A 605 -17.51 -24.84 -30.59
N ILE A 606 -18.36 -24.32 -31.48
CA ILE A 606 -18.22 -22.95 -32.01
C ILE A 606 -18.38 -21.92 -30.89
N SER A 607 -19.43 -22.02 -30.07
CA SER A 607 -19.70 -21.04 -29.01
C SER A 607 -18.63 -21.03 -27.92
N ALA A 608 -18.16 -22.20 -27.45
CA ALA A 608 -17.16 -22.26 -26.38
C ALA A 608 -15.80 -21.68 -26.80
N VAL A 609 -15.34 -22.00 -28.02
CA VAL A 609 -14.08 -21.44 -28.55
C VAL A 609 -14.23 -19.95 -28.85
N THR A 610 -15.31 -19.56 -29.54
CA THR A 610 -15.57 -18.15 -29.88
C THR A 610 -15.64 -17.28 -28.63
N ARG A 611 -16.28 -17.77 -27.56
CA ARG A 611 -16.42 -17.05 -26.30
C ARG A 611 -15.10 -16.81 -25.60
N ALA A 612 -14.30 -17.86 -25.41
CA ALA A 612 -12.99 -17.74 -24.77
C ALA A 612 -12.06 -16.80 -25.57
N PHE A 613 -12.04 -16.92 -26.90
CA PHE A 613 -11.17 -16.10 -27.76
C PHE A 613 -11.63 -14.65 -27.78
N THR A 614 -12.94 -14.40 -27.91
CA THR A 614 -13.51 -13.04 -27.88
C THR A 614 -13.17 -12.33 -26.57
N LEU A 615 -13.18 -13.04 -25.42
CA LEU A 615 -12.78 -12.47 -24.14
C LEU A 615 -11.28 -12.11 -24.09
N ILE A 616 -10.39 -12.92 -24.67
CA ILE A 616 -8.96 -12.58 -24.78
C ILE A 616 -8.76 -11.32 -25.63
N TYR A 617 -9.41 -11.24 -26.80
CA TYR A 617 -9.34 -10.04 -27.65
C TYR A 617 -9.90 -8.80 -26.94
N THR A 618 -11.04 -8.95 -26.25
CA THR A 618 -11.69 -7.85 -25.53
C THR A 618 -10.84 -7.37 -24.36
N LEU A 619 -10.24 -8.29 -23.59
CA LEU A 619 -9.33 -7.96 -22.50
C LEU A 619 -8.10 -7.19 -23.02
N ALA A 620 -7.43 -7.69 -24.05
CA ALA A 620 -6.26 -7.03 -24.63
C ALA A 620 -6.59 -5.64 -25.21
N LEU A 621 -7.75 -5.50 -25.87
CA LEU A 621 -8.22 -4.22 -26.40
C LEU A 621 -8.60 -3.23 -25.30
N LEU A 622 -9.25 -3.69 -24.23
CA LEU A 622 -9.59 -2.87 -23.08
C LEU A 622 -8.34 -2.39 -22.35
N THR A 623 -7.33 -3.26 -22.20
CA THR A 623 -6.01 -2.88 -21.68
C THR A 623 -5.37 -1.80 -22.54
N MET A 624 -5.29 -1.97 -23.87
CA MET A 624 -4.73 -0.96 -24.76
C MET A 624 -5.49 0.37 -24.71
N LEU A 625 -6.82 0.33 -24.79
CA LEU A 625 -7.66 1.53 -24.76
C LEU A 625 -7.48 2.30 -23.46
N THR A 626 -7.51 1.62 -22.32
CA THR A 626 -7.36 2.23 -21.00
C THR A 626 -5.98 2.87 -20.83
N ARG A 627 -4.92 2.19 -21.32
CA ARG A 627 -3.56 2.73 -21.34
C ARG A 627 -3.47 3.98 -22.21
N ILE A 628 -4.14 4.03 -23.37
CA ILE A 628 -4.18 5.24 -24.20
C ILE A 628 -4.93 6.36 -23.46
N GLN A 629 -6.14 6.09 -22.98
CA GLN A 629 -7.02 7.10 -22.40
C GLN A 629 -6.41 7.75 -21.15
N LEU A 630 -5.93 6.95 -20.19
CA LEU A 630 -5.38 7.48 -18.95
C LEU A 630 -4.00 8.11 -19.13
N ASN A 631 -3.15 7.61 -20.03
CA ASN A 631 -1.85 8.27 -20.29
C ASN A 631 -2.01 9.61 -21.02
N LEU A 632 -2.99 9.76 -21.93
CA LEU A 632 -3.32 11.06 -22.54
C LEU A 632 -3.86 12.06 -21.49
N LEU A 633 -4.74 11.62 -20.59
CA LEU A 633 -5.24 12.48 -19.52
C LEU A 633 -4.15 12.84 -18.51
N GLY A 634 -3.31 11.87 -18.13
CA GLY A 634 -2.18 12.08 -17.23
C GLY A 634 -1.16 13.09 -17.80
N ARG A 635 -0.89 13.02 -19.11
CA ARG A 635 -0.06 14.02 -19.83
C ARG A 635 -0.64 15.42 -19.68
N ARG A 636 -1.94 15.58 -19.94
CA ARG A 636 -2.64 16.88 -19.88
C ARG A 636 -2.64 17.47 -18.46
N SER A 637 -2.89 16.63 -17.44
CA SER A 637 -2.81 17.03 -16.03
C SER A 637 -1.39 17.52 -15.67
N TYR A 638 -0.36 16.78 -16.09
CA TYR A 638 1.04 17.19 -15.89
C TYR A 638 1.36 18.53 -16.55
N LEU A 639 0.98 18.74 -17.82
CA LEU A 639 1.22 20.01 -18.51
C LEU A 639 0.52 21.18 -17.85
N SER A 640 -0.71 21.00 -17.37
CA SER A 640 -1.44 22.05 -16.63
C SER A 640 -0.72 22.45 -15.33
N SER A 641 -0.15 21.47 -14.60
CA SER A 641 0.66 21.75 -13.41
C SER A 641 1.95 22.50 -13.76
N VAL A 642 2.64 22.10 -14.84
CA VAL A 642 3.89 22.74 -15.28
C VAL A 642 3.66 24.17 -15.75
N VAL A 643 2.58 24.44 -16.49
CA VAL A 643 2.25 25.80 -16.92
C VAL A 643 1.87 26.68 -15.72
N ALA A 644 1.08 26.18 -14.77
CA ALA A 644 0.75 26.90 -13.54
C ALA A 644 2.01 27.30 -12.74
N LEU A 645 3.01 26.41 -12.68
CA LEU A 645 4.32 26.67 -12.10
C LEU A 645 5.14 27.70 -12.89
N ALA A 646 4.99 27.76 -14.23
CA ALA A 646 5.71 28.70 -15.08
C ALA A 646 5.10 30.11 -15.11
N THR A 647 3.76 30.24 -14.96
CA THR A 647 3.05 31.54 -15.02
C THR A 647 3.03 32.33 -13.70
N SER A 648 3.42 31.71 -12.58
CA SER A 648 3.33 32.30 -11.23
C SER A 648 4.57 33.15 -10.86
N SER A 649 4.94 34.12 -11.71
CA SER A 649 6.09 35.02 -11.51
C SER A 649 5.75 36.42 -10.96
N GLN A 650 4.53 36.67 -10.46
CA GLN A 650 4.22 37.87 -9.68
C GLN A 650 3.85 37.52 -8.24
N GLN A 651 4.82 37.76 -7.34
CA GLN A 651 4.71 37.81 -5.87
C GLN A 651 3.74 36.82 -5.20
N ALA A 652 4.21 35.58 -5.02
CA ALA A 652 3.87 34.78 -3.86
C ALA A 652 5.15 34.16 -3.29
N THR A 653 5.41 34.43 -2.01
CA THR A 653 6.50 33.84 -1.23
C THR A 653 6.37 32.31 -1.20
N ILE A 654 7.48 31.64 -1.53
CA ILE A 654 7.63 30.20 -1.69
C ILE A 654 7.16 29.45 -0.44
N SER A 655 6.02 28.76 -0.56
CA SER A 655 5.64 27.64 0.30
C SER A 655 6.06 26.34 -0.39
N LEU A 656 6.89 25.55 0.29
CA LEU A 656 7.31 24.20 -0.10
C LEU A 656 6.49 23.17 0.69
N GLU A 657 5.18 23.38 0.78
CA GLU A 657 4.23 22.36 1.22
C GLU A 657 3.68 21.64 0.00
N ASN A 658 3.71 20.30 0.05
CA ASN A 658 2.99 19.40 -0.85
C ASN A 658 1.47 19.63 -0.70
N ASN A 659 0.97 20.71 -1.29
CA ASN A 659 -0.46 20.96 -1.45
C ASN A 659 -0.99 20.37 -2.75
N ASP A 660 -0.56 19.16 -3.11
CA ASP A 660 -1.18 18.40 -4.21
C ASP A 660 -2.44 17.64 -3.75
N ASP A 661 -2.74 17.58 -2.43
CA ASP A 661 -3.83 16.73 -1.89
C ASP A 661 -5.10 17.48 -1.42
N ASP A 662 -5.11 18.81 -1.33
CA ASP A 662 -6.26 19.57 -0.78
C ASP A 662 -7.06 20.36 -1.83
N ASN A 663 -6.86 20.08 -3.12
CA ASN A 663 -7.68 20.67 -4.16
C ASN A 663 -8.21 19.61 -5.13
N SER A 664 -9.36 19.02 -4.79
CA SER A 664 -10.09 18.12 -5.69
C SER A 664 -10.55 18.79 -6.99
N GLU A 665 -10.42 20.12 -7.10
CA GLU A 665 -10.63 20.88 -8.33
C GLU A 665 -9.38 20.98 -9.24
N GLN A 666 -8.19 20.54 -8.80
CA GLN A 666 -6.94 20.65 -9.58
C GLN A 666 -6.38 19.34 -10.14
N VAL A 667 -6.84 18.16 -9.71
CA VAL A 667 -6.38 16.87 -10.29
C VAL A 667 -6.78 16.74 -11.77
N TYR A 668 -7.90 17.39 -12.15
CA TYR A 668 -8.36 17.56 -13.51
C TYR A 668 -8.78 19.03 -13.71
N GLY A 669 -7.79 19.92 -13.87
CA GLY A 669 -8.05 21.36 -14.02
C GLY A 669 -9.13 21.69 -15.05
N SER A 670 -10.00 22.65 -14.74
CA SER A 670 -11.02 23.36 -15.54
C SER A 670 -11.92 22.59 -16.54
N ASP A 671 -11.73 21.28 -16.75
CA ASP A 671 -12.30 20.50 -17.86
C ASP A 671 -12.74 19.09 -17.39
N PHE A 672 -13.14 18.96 -16.12
CA PHE A 672 -13.64 17.72 -15.51
C PHE A 672 -14.74 17.05 -16.35
N ASP A 673 -15.65 17.85 -16.92
CA ASP A 673 -16.74 17.34 -17.77
C ASP A 673 -16.21 16.72 -19.07
N THR A 674 -15.20 17.32 -19.71
CA THR A 674 -14.55 16.77 -20.91
C THR A 674 -13.85 15.45 -20.61
N ASN A 675 -13.11 15.37 -19.49
CA ASN A 675 -12.42 14.14 -19.10
C ASN A 675 -13.40 13.01 -18.80
N ARG A 676 -14.51 13.32 -18.12
CA ARG A 676 -15.60 12.37 -17.86
C ARG A 676 -16.24 11.88 -19.16
N ARG A 677 -16.55 12.78 -20.10
CA ARG A 677 -17.10 12.43 -21.43
C ARG A 677 -16.11 11.57 -22.22
N TYR A 678 -14.83 11.89 -22.19
CA TYR A 678 -13.79 11.15 -22.91
C TYR A 678 -13.64 9.70 -22.41
N LEU A 679 -13.55 9.49 -21.09
CA LEU A 679 -13.45 8.15 -20.51
C LEU A 679 -14.67 7.26 -20.81
N THR A 680 -15.82 7.89 -21.04
CA THR A 680 -17.07 7.20 -21.35
C THR A 680 -17.05 6.50 -22.70
N PHE A 681 -16.15 6.86 -23.62
CA PHE A 681 -16.02 6.15 -24.89
C PHE A 681 -15.57 4.70 -24.75
N SER A 682 -15.00 4.31 -23.59
CA SER A 682 -14.78 2.89 -23.25
C SER A 682 -16.09 2.09 -23.26
N TRP A 683 -17.23 2.73 -23.00
CA TRP A 683 -18.57 2.14 -23.10
C TRP A 683 -18.82 1.48 -24.45
N TRP A 684 -18.29 2.03 -25.55
CA TRP A 684 -18.45 1.45 -26.89
C TRP A 684 -17.91 0.02 -26.93
N LEU A 685 -16.65 -0.19 -26.53
CA LEU A 685 -16.05 -1.53 -26.49
C LEU A 685 -16.85 -2.48 -25.59
N LEU A 686 -17.28 -2.01 -24.41
CA LEU A 686 -17.96 -2.82 -23.39
C LEU A 686 -19.37 -3.26 -23.78
N ASN A 687 -20.06 -2.50 -24.65
CA ASN A 687 -21.47 -2.75 -24.97
C ASN A 687 -21.73 -3.10 -26.44
N ARG A 688 -20.96 -2.53 -27.39
CA ARG A 688 -21.18 -2.70 -28.84
C ARG A 688 -19.97 -3.23 -29.59
N GLY A 689 -18.78 -2.72 -29.29
CA GLY A 689 -17.52 -3.05 -29.96
C GLY A 689 -17.20 -4.55 -29.92
N TRP A 690 -17.40 -5.19 -28.77
CA TRP A 690 -17.18 -6.63 -28.61
C TRP A 690 -18.06 -7.50 -29.52
N LEU A 691 -19.25 -7.04 -29.95
CA LEU A 691 -20.10 -7.79 -30.89
C LEU A 691 -19.44 -7.93 -32.25
N TYR A 692 -18.72 -6.89 -32.71
CA TYR A 692 -17.98 -6.94 -33.96
C TYR A 692 -16.75 -7.84 -33.86
N ILE A 693 -16.09 -7.85 -32.69
CA ILE A 693 -15.00 -8.79 -32.39
C ILE A 693 -15.53 -10.21 -32.43
N MET A 694 -16.63 -10.48 -31.70
CA MET A 694 -17.28 -11.78 -31.63
C MET A 694 -17.62 -12.29 -33.03
N LYS A 695 -18.26 -11.49 -33.89
CA LYS A 695 -18.58 -11.88 -35.26
C LYS A 695 -17.34 -12.23 -36.10
N ARG A 696 -16.26 -11.47 -35.96
CA ARG A 696 -14.98 -11.72 -36.66
C ARG A 696 -14.36 -13.03 -36.18
N VAL A 697 -14.32 -13.25 -34.86
CA VAL A 697 -13.79 -14.47 -34.24
C VAL A 697 -14.65 -15.68 -34.61
N GLU A 698 -15.97 -15.57 -34.52
CA GLU A 698 -16.91 -16.65 -34.83
C GLU A 698 -16.76 -17.12 -36.29
N GLY A 699 -16.62 -16.19 -37.24
CA GLY A 699 -16.38 -16.55 -38.64
C GLY A 699 -15.09 -17.35 -38.84
N ALA A 700 -14.01 -16.96 -38.16
CA ALA A 700 -12.75 -17.69 -38.20
C ALA A 700 -12.85 -19.06 -37.50
N VAL A 701 -13.49 -19.12 -36.33
CA VAL A 701 -13.71 -20.36 -35.58
C VAL A 701 -14.57 -21.34 -36.38
N ARG A 702 -15.65 -20.89 -37.04
CA ARG A 702 -16.47 -21.75 -37.92
C ARG A 702 -15.69 -22.33 -39.08
N THR A 703 -14.76 -21.56 -39.64
CA THR A 703 -13.91 -22.01 -40.74
C THR A 703 -12.91 -23.08 -40.29
N VAL A 704 -12.34 -22.94 -39.09
CA VAL A 704 -11.25 -23.80 -38.59
C VAL A 704 -11.77 -25.00 -37.79
N PHE A 705 -12.72 -24.77 -36.88
CA PHE A 705 -13.26 -25.79 -35.96
C PHE A 705 -14.54 -26.46 -36.51
N GLY A 706 -15.19 -25.90 -37.53
CA GLY A 706 -16.47 -26.41 -38.03
C GLY A 706 -16.42 -27.80 -38.68
N SER A 707 -15.24 -28.29 -39.05
CA SER A 707 -15.06 -29.65 -39.58
C SER A 707 -14.85 -30.71 -38.49
N LEU A 708 -14.64 -30.30 -37.24
CA LEU A 708 -14.38 -31.24 -36.14
C LEU A 708 -15.66 -31.84 -35.59
N SER A 709 -15.62 -33.14 -35.35
CA SER A 709 -16.69 -33.89 -34.73
C SER A 709 -16.47 -33.99 -33.21
N PRO A 710 -17.53 -34.07 -32.39
CA PRO A 710 -17.41 -34.27 -30.94
C PRO A 710 -16.73 -35.59 -30.52
N ARG A 711 -16.56 -36.52 -31.47
CA ARG A 711 -15.85 -37.80 -31.28
C ARG A 711 -14.36 -37.72 -31.62
N ASP A 712 -13.90 -36.60 -32.13
CA ASP A 712 -12.51 -36.47 -32.56
C ASP A 712 -11.58 -36.42 -31.35
N LEU A 713 -10.51 -37.21 -31.45
CA LEU A 713 -9.39 -37.17 -30.54
C LEU A 713 -8.42 -36.11 -31.04
N VAL A 714 -8.23 -35.06 -30.25
CA VAL A 714 -7.40 -33.91 -30.60
C VAL A 714 -6.15 -33.93 -29.72
N SER A 715 -4.97 -33.88 -30.33
CA SER A 715 -3.70 -33.73 -29.61
C SER A 715 -3.48 -32.27 -29.19
N PHE A 716 -2.56 -32.04 -28.26
CA PHE A 716 -2.20 -30.68 -27.83
C PHE A 716 -1.69 -29.84 -29.00
N ASP A 717 -0.76 -30.39 -29.80
CA ASP A 717 -0.19 -29.70 -30.96
C ASP A 717 -1.28 -29.38 -32.00
N ARG A 718 -2.22 -30.30 -32.24
CA ARG A 718 -3.31 -30.06 -33.18
C ARG A 718 -4.22 -28.93 -32.73
N PHE A 719 -4.55 -28.85 -31.43
CA PHE A 719 -5.37 -27.75 -30.92
C PHE A 719 -4.61 -26.41 -30.96
N ALA A 720 -3.31 -26.41 -30.67
CA ALA A 720 -2.46 -25.22 -30.78
C ALA A 720 -2.37 -24.71 -32.23
N GLU A 721 -2.21 -25.62 -33.20
CA GLU A 721 -2.25 -25.30 -34.64
C GLU A 721 -3.57 -24.65 -35.05
N LEU A 722 -4.71 -25.24 -34.65
CA LEU A 722 -6.04 -24.69 -34.94
C LEU A 722 -6.23 -23.31 -34.30
N THR A 723 -5.69 -23.10 -33.10
CA THR A 723 -5.70 -21.78 -32.45
C THR A 723 -4.93 -20.75 -33.28
N ILE A 724 -3.74 -21.12 -33.77
CA ILE A 724 -2.93 -20.26 -34.64
C ILE A 724 -3.67 -20.00 -35.97
N GLU A 725 -4.33 -20.99 -36.57
CA GLU A 725 -5.12 -20.81 -37.80
C GLU A 725 -6.27 -19.82 -37.61
N VAL A 726 -7.00 -19.90 -36.49
CA VAL A 726 -8.02 -18.89 -36.15
C VAL A 726 -7.39 -17.50 -36.03
N ARG A 727 -6.26 -17.38 -35.31
CA ARG A 727 -5.56 -16.10 -35.17
C ARG A 727 -5.06 -15.55 -36.50
N LYS A 728 -4.64 -16.39 -37.46
CA LYS A 728 -4.26 -15.93 -38.80
C LYS A 728 -5.44 -15.32 -39.55
N LEU A 729 -6.63 -15.89 -39.42
CA LEU A 729 -7.85 -15.36 -40.04
C LEU A 729 -8.35 -14.09 -39.34
N VAL A 730 -8.19 -14.00 -38.01
CA VAL A 730 -8.61 -12.83 -37.23
C VAL A 730 -7.61 -11.69 -37.33
N GLU A 731 -6.32 -11.92 -37.13
CA GLU A 731 -5.30 -10.86 -37.01
C GLU A 731 -4.53 -10.61 -38.31
N GLY A 732 -4.38 -11.62 -39.16
CA GLY A 732 -3.46 -11.64 -40.30
C GLY A 732 -2.42 -12.75 -40.18
N ALA A 733 -2.00 -13.32 -41.32
CA ALA A 733 -1.13 -14.48 -41.37
C ALA A 733 0.36 -14.11 -41.24
N THR A 734 0.74 -12.93 -41.71
CA THR A 734 2.10 -12.40 -41.63
C THR A 734 2.19 -11.23 -40.64
N GLN A 735 3.39 -10.94 -40.14
CA GLN A 735 3.62 -9.79 -39.26
C GLN A 735 3.25 -8.46 -39.95
N GLU A 736 3.45 -8.35 -41.26
CA GLU A 736 3.06 -7.17 -42.05
C GLU A 736 1.53 -7.03 -42.18
N GLU A 737 0.81 -8.14 -42.38
CA GLU A 737 -0.65 -8.14 -42.39
C GLU A 737 -1.22 -7.75 -41.03
N ARG A 738 -0.64 -8.28 -39.94
CA ARG A 738 -1.03 -7.92 -38.57
C ARG A 738 -0.79 -6.44 -38.27
N ARG A 739 0.33 -5.87 -38.73
CA ARG A 739 0.61 -4.43 -38.60
C ARG A 739 -0.39 -3.54 -39.34
N LYS A 740 -1.01 -4.04 -40.42
CA LYS A 740 -2.00 -3.31 -41.21
C LYS A 740 -3.44 -3.60 -40.76
N ALA A 741 -3.64 -4.45 -39.77
CA ALA A 741 -4.96 -4.81 -39.28
C ALA A 741 -5.63 -3.60 -38.60
N LYS A 742 -6.85 -3.27 -39.04
CA LYS A 742 -7.62 -2.16 -38.46
C LYS A 742 -8.39 -2.62 -37.23
N TRP A 743 -8.21 -1.90 -36.13
CA TRP A 743 -8.87 -2.19 -34.85
C TRP A 743 -9.77 -1.06 -34.34
N LEU A 744 -9.68 0.13 -34.96
CA LEU A 744 -10.40 1.33 -34.54
C LEU A 744 -11.90 1.13 -34.32
N THR A 745 -12.57 0.46 -35.26
CA THR A 745 -14.04 0.25 -35.21
C THR A 745 -14.53 -0.57 -34.02
N TYR A 746 -13.64 -1.38 -33.40
CA TYR A 746 -13.97 -2.15 -32.20
C TYR A 746 -13.85 -1.32 -30.93
N LEU A 747 -12.96 -0.32 -30.93
CA LEU A 747 -12.59 0.47 -29.76
C LEU A 747 -13.38 1.77 -29.66
N LEU A 748 -13.60 2.45 -30.79
CA LEU A 748 -14.31 3.72 -30.86
C LEU A 748 -15.50 3.65 -31.83
N PRO A 749 -16.59 4.37 -31.52
CA PRO A 749 -17.72 4.50 -32.43
C PRO A 749 -17.33 5.29 -33.70
N PRO A 750 -18.03 5.08 -34.83
CA PRO A 750 -18.02 6.03 -35.92
C PRO A 750 -18.44 7.43 -35.44
N ARG A 751 -17.98 8.49 -36.12
CA ARG A 751 -18.23 9.89 -35.73
C ARG A 751 -19.72 10.22 -35.55
N GLU A 752 -20.59 9.58 -36.33
CA GLU A 752 -22.05 9.74 -36.28
C GLU A 752 -22.70 9.14 -35.02
N ASP A 753 -22.04 8.18 -34.37
CA ASP A 753 -22.53 7.46 -33.20
C ASP A 753 -21.89 7.97 -31.88
N GLU A 754 -21.02 8.99 -31.93
CA GLU A 754 -20.35 9.54 -30.74
C GLU A 754 -21.36 10.14 -29.73
N ASP A 755 -22.37 10.88 -30.23
CA ASP A 755 -23.42 11.46 -29.39
C ASP A 755 -24.30 10.37 -28.75
N LEU A 756 -24.57 9.29 -29.50
CA LEU A 756 -25.32 8.15 -28.99
C LEU A 756 -24.61 7.49 -27.81
N VAL A 757 -23.27 7.38 -27.83
CA VAL A 757 -22.50 6.83 -26.70
C VAL A 757 -22.66 7.71 -25.46
N LEU A 758 -22.65 9.03 -25.62
CA LEU A 758 -22.83 9.97 -24.51
C LEU A 758 -24.27 9.96 -23.96
N GLU A 759 -25.27 9.70 -24.79
CA GLU A 759 -26.67 9.53 -24.40
C GLU A 759 -26.91 8.20 -23.66
N GLU A 760 -26.53 7.07 -24.26
CA GLU A 760 -26.81 5.72 -23.70
C GLU A 760 -26.00 5.42 -22.43
N SER A 761 -24.87 6.10 -22.23
CA SER A 761 -24.09 6.04 -20.98
C SER A 761 -24.69 6.84 -19.83
N GLY A 762 -25.72 7.65 -20.07
CA GLY A 762 -26.44 8.40 -19.04
C GLY A 762 -25.76 9.69 -18.57
N ILE A 763 -24.71 10.17 -19.25
CA ILE A 763 -24.02 11.42 -18.90
C ILE A 763 -24.88 12.67 -19.17
N LEU A 764 -25.77 12.62 -20.17
CA LEU A 764 -26.60 13.75 -20.58
C LEU A 764 -27.88 13.94 -19.73
N LEU A 765 -28.17 13.08 -18.75
CA LEU A 765 -29.40 13.17 -17.94
C LEU A 765 -29.34 14.19 -16.78
N GLY A 766 -28.22 14.90 -16.58
CA GLY A 766 -28.01 15.76 -15.41
C GLY A 766 -27.61 17.21 -15.68
N SER A 767 -27.33 17.62 -16.92
CA SER A 767 -26.98 18.99 -17.27
C SER A 767 -28.08 19.60 -18.13
N SER A 768 -28.62 20.71 -17.64
CA SER A 768 -29.65 21.53 -18.27
C SER A 768 -29.47 21.69 -19.78
N LEU A 769 -30.59 21.56 -20.51
CA LEU A 769 -30.80 21.95 -21.90
C LEU A 769 -30.45 23.43 -22.12
N GLN A 770 -29.16 23.77 -22.18
CA GLN A 770 -28.67 25.08 -22.59
C GLN A 770 -27.23 24.98 -23.09
N SER A 771 -27.11 24.63 -24.37
CA SER A 771 -26.27 25.25 -25.41
C SER A 771 -25.80 24.20 -26.41
N SER A 772 -26.58 24.10 -27.48
CA SER A 772 -26.11 23.63 -28.78
C SER A 772 -24.98 24.54 -29.25
N GLN A 773 -23.73 24.05 -29.25
CA GLN A 773 -22.68 24.41 -30.20
C GLN A 773 -21.43 23.56 -29.94
N GLN A 774 -21.27 22.50 -30.75
CA GLN A 774 -20.05 21.69 -30.96
C GLN A 774 -19.52 20.91 -29.74
N SER A 775 -19.12 19.66 -29.94
CA SER A 775 -18.25 18.95 -28.98
C SER A 775 -17.08 19.89 -28.64
N PRO A 776 -16.80 20.17 -27.35
CA PRO A 776 -15.72 21.08 -26.99
C PRO A 776 -14.45 20.63 -27.72
N ALA A 777 -13.75 21.55 -28.39
CA ALA A 777 -12.63 21.23 -29.28
C ALA A 777 -11.58 20.31 -28.63
N SER A 778 -11.46 20.37 -27.29
CA SER A 778 -10.65 19.48 -26.45
C SER A 778 -11.08 18.01 -26.49
N LEU A 779 -12.38 17.70 -26.39
CA LEU A 779 -12.90 16.32 -26.47
C LEU A 779 -12.62 15.72 -27.86
N ARG A 780 -12.87 16.50 -28.92
CA ARG A 780 -12.62 16.05 -30.30
C ARG A 780 -11.15 15.73 -30.52
N ARG A 781 -10.25 16.58 -30.02
CA ARG A 781 -8.79 16.38 -30.10
C ARG A 781 -8.36 15.09 -29.42
N LEU A 782 -8.87 14.81 -28.21
CA LEU A 782 -8.56 13.57 -27.49
C LEU A 782 -9.03 12.33 -28.27
N LEU A 783 -10.22 12.38 -28.87
CA LEU A 783 -10.74 11.28 -29.69
C LEU A 783 -9.96 11.09 -31.00
N ASP A 784 -9.58 12.18 -31.68
CA ASP A 784 -8.74 12.13 -32.88
C ASP A 784 -7.35 11.56 -32.56
N GLU A 785 -6.70 12.02 -31.49
CA GLU A 785 -5.40 11.51 -31.07
C GLU A 785 -5.47 10.03 -30.66
N THR A 786 -6.55 9.62 -29.99
CA THR A 786 -6.80 8.21 -29.67
C THR A 786 -6.96 7.37 -30.94
N ALA A 787 -7.70 7.88 -31.93
CA ALA A 787 -7.89 7.18 -33.19
C ALA A 787 -6.57 7.03 -33.97
N ASP A 788 -5.77 8.08 -34.02
CA ASP A 788 -4.44 8.06 -34.65
C ASP A 788 -3.49 7.08 -33.96
N LEU A 789 -3.52 7.02 -32.61
CA LEU A 789 -2.75 6.05 -31.84
C LEU A 789 -3.20 4.61 -32.12
N ILE A 790 -4.51 4.36 -32.20
CA ILE A 790 -5.05 3.02 -32.48
C ILE A 790 -4.71 2.55 -33.90
N ASP A 791 -4.73 3.44 -34.89
CA ASP A 791 -4.39 3.11 -36.28
C ASP A 791 -2.87 3.05 -36.52
N SER A 792 -2.04 3.32 -35.50
CA SER A 792 -0.59 3.26 -35.61
C SER A 792 -0.04 1.82 -35.72
N PRO A 793 1.06 1.60 -36.46
CA PRO A 793 1.73 0.29 -36.49
C PRO A 793 2.24 -0.16 -35.12
N SER A 794 2.60 0.78 -34.25
CA SER A 794 3.04 0.50 -32.88
C SER A 794 1.91 -0.12 -32.05
N PHE A 795 0.68 0.41 -32.17
CA PHE A 795 -0.50 -0.19 -31.52
C PHE A 795 -0.69 -1.64 -31.95
N ALA A 796 -0.72 -1.89 -33.27
CA ALA A 796 -0.93 -3.24 -33.80
C ALA A 796 0.17 -4.22 -33.35
N HIS A 797 1.41 -3.74 -33.23
CA HIS A 797 2.54 -4.53 -32.73
C HIS A 797 2.36 -4.92 -31.26
N VAL A 798 2.14 -3.95 -30.37
CA VAL A 798 1.96 -4.21 -28.93
C VAL A 798 0.73 -5.07 -28.70
N PHE A 799 -0.37 -4.76 -29.39
CA PHE A 799 -1.59 -5.55 -29.31
C PHE A 799 -1.36 -7.02 -29.70
N THR A 800 -0.55 -7.29 -30.73
CA THR A 800 -0.17 -8.66 -31.09
C THR A 800 0.59 -9.37 -29.95
N LEU A 801 1.50 -8.68 -29.26
CA LEU A 801 2.25 -9.24 -28.13
C LEU A 801 1.34 -9.52 -26.93
N LEU A 802 0.36 -8.66 -26.64
CA LEU A 802 -0.63 -8.92 -25.60
C LEU A 802 -1.49 -10.15 -25.92
N LEU A 803 -1.90 -10.29 -27.18
CA LEU A 803 -2.62 -11.48 -27.64
C LEU A 803 -1.75 -12.73 -27.54
N ASP A 804 -0.46 -12.65 -27.89
CA ASP A 804 0.47 -13.77 -27.72
C ASP A 804 0.55 -14.21 -26.25
N ALA A 805 0.65 -13.27 -25.31
CA ALA A 805 0.63 -13.58 -23.87
C ALA A 805 -0.70 -14.21 -23.42
N GLY A 806 -1.84 -13.64 -23.82
CA GLY A 806 -3.16 -14.15 -23.46
C GLY A 806 -3.46 -15.55 -24.00
N PHE A 807 -3.16 -15.79 -25.29
CA PHE A 807 -3.32 -17.10 -25.91
C PHE A 807 -2.32 -18.13 -25.39
N SER A 808 -1.08 -17.73 -25.07
CA SER A 808 -0.13 -18.62 -24.42
C SER A 808 -0.63 -19.04 -23.02
N SER A 809 -1.19 -18.12 -22.24
CA SER A 809 -1.78 -18.44 -20.94
C SER A 809 -2.94 -19.45 -21.08
N LEU A 810 -3.83 -19.24 -22.05
CA LEU A 810 -4.93 -20.17 -22.31
C LEU A 810 -4.46 -21.56 -22.76
N VAL A 811 -3.57 -21.62 -23.75
CA VAL A 811 -3.17 -22.88 -24.40
C VAL A 811 -2.04 -23.58 -23.66
N ASP A 812 -0.91 -22.89 -23.47
CA ASP A 812 0.32 -23.49 -22.93
C ASP A 812 0.29 -23.69 -21.42
N LYS A 813 -0.47 -22.89 -20.68
CA LYS A 813 -0.62 -23.04 -19.22
C LYS A 813 -1.90 -23.78 -18.84
N LYS A 814 -3.08 -23.22 -19.17
CA LYS A 814 -4.36 -23.73 -18.65
C LYS A 814 -4.82 -25.00 -19.35
N LEU A 815 -4.87 -25.04 -20.69
CA LEU A 815 -5.28 -26.25 -21.42
C LEU A 815 -4.29 -27.40 -21.25
N ALA A 816 -2.99 -27.12 -21.31
CA ALA A 816 -1.93 -28.11 -21.06
C ALA A 816 -2.14 -28.85 -19.72
N LYS A 817 -2.45 -28.11 -18.65
CA LYS A 817 -2.67 -28.65 -17.30
C LYS A 817 -4.05 -29.30 -17.14
N GLU A 818 -5.12 -28.62 -17.55
CA GLU A 818 -6.50 -29.01 -17.19
C GLU A 818 -7.14 -29.98 -18.19
N ALA A 819 -6.85 -29.86 -19.49
CA ALA A 819 -7.39 -30.76 -20.51
C ALA A 819 -6.44 -31.93 -20.76
N PHE A 820 -5.15 -31.62 -20.93
CA PHE A 820 -4.12 -32.60 -21.29
C PHE A 820 -3.33 -33.14 -20.09
N GLU A 821 -3.56 -32.66 -18.86
CA GLU A 821 -2.90 -33.18 -17.64
C GLU A 821 -1.38 -33.34 -17.80
N PHE A 822 -0.73 -32.34 -18.39
CA PHE A 822 0.73 -32.27 -18.41
C PHE A 822 1.24 -31.86 -17.02
N PRO A 823 2.40 -32.38 -16.57
CA PRO A 823 2.96 -32.05 -15.27
C PRO A 823 3.23 -30.54 -15.17
N ALA A 824 2.95 -29.95 -14.01
CA ALA A 824 3.16 -28.52 -13.78
C ALA A 824 4.62 -28.13 -14.04
N GLN A 825 4.83 -27.05 -14.80
CA GLN A 825 6.17 -26.48 -14.95
C GLN A 825 6.59 -25.82 -13.63
N PRO A 826 7.87 -25.91 -13.24
CA PRO A 826 8.36 -25.23 -12.03
C PRO A 826 8.21 -23.71 -12.17
N ASP A 827 7.76 -23.05 -11.11
CA ASP A 827 7.61 -21.59 -11.06
C ASP A 827 8.96 -20.90 -11.26
N GLY A 828 9.13 -20.25 -12.41
CA GLY A 828 10.30 -19.47 -12.79
C GLY A 828 10.25 -19.11 -14.28
N ASN A 829 10.87 -17.98 -14.66
CA ASN A 829 10.91 -17.40 -16.02
C ASN A 829 11.53 -18.30 -17.12
N VAL A 830 11.71 -19.60 -16.88
CA VAL A 830 12.24 -20.57 -17.83
C VAL A 830 11.15 -21.59 -18.18
N VAL A 831 10.41 -21.31 -19.26
CA VAL A 831 9.49 -22.28 -19.86
C VAL A 831 10.32 -23.45 -20.40
N VAL A 832 10.33 -24.59 -19.70
CA VAL A 832 10.91 -25.82 -20.24
C VAL A 832 9.92 -26.39 -21.26
N PRO A 833 10.23 -26.44 -22.57
CA PRO A 833 9.28 -26.95 -23.56
C PRO A 833 9.01 -28.43 -23.27
N TYR A 834 7.73 -28.82 -23.12
CA TYR A 834 7.38 -30.24 -23.11
C TYR A 834 7.92 -30.91 -24.38
N SER A 835 8.47 -32.12 -24.26
CA SER A 835 9.05 -32.82 -25.40
C SER A 835 8.01 -32.97 -26.50
N LYS A 836 8.45 -32.80 -27.76
CA LYS A 836 7.58 -32.87 -28.95
C LYS A 836 6.80 -34.20 -29.01
N GLU A 837 7.43 -35.27 -28.54
CA GLU A 837 6.81 -36.60 -28.41
C GLU A 837 5.66 -36.63 -27.40
N LEU A 838 5.76 -35.92 -26.25
CA LEU A 838 4.70 -35.89 -25.25
C LEU A 838 3.46 -35.12 -25.75
N LYS A 839 3.69 -34.01 -26.47
CA LYS A 839 2.64 -33.14 -27.05
C LYS A 839 1.87 -33.81 -28.19
N SER A 840 2.54 -34.65 -28.98
CA SER A 840 1.92 -35.36 -30.10
C SER A 840 1.22 -36.66 -29.70
N THR A 841 1.66 -37.33 -28.64
CA THR A 841 1.19 -38.68 -28.27
C THR A 841 -0.07 -38.64 -27.38
N LYS A 842 -0.24 -37.60 -26.56
CA LYS A 842 -1.41 -37.48 -25.67
C LYS A 842 -2.57 -36.81 -26.41
N VAL A 843 -3.61 -37.59 -26.69
CA VAL A 843 -4.85 -37.13 -27.34
C VAL A 843 -6.00 -37.14 -26.35
N VAL A 844 -6.90 -36.16 -26.45
CA VAL A 844 -8.10 -36.07 -25.61
C VAL A 844 -9.33 -35.83 -26.48
N LEU A 845 -10.50 -36.22 -25.97
CA LEU A 845 -11.77 -35.94 -26.62
C LEU A 845 -12.04 -34.44 -26.67
N LEU A 846 -12.48 -33.93 -27.83
CA LEU A 846 -12.83 -32.52 -28.02
C LEU A 846 -13.75 -31.95 -26.91
N PRO A 847 -14.81 -32.65 -26.45
CA PRO A 847 -15.62 -32.20 -25.30
C PRO A 847 -14.84 -31.85 -24.03
N LYS A 848 -13.74 -32.56 -23.72
CA LYS A 848 -12.90 -32.26 -22.55
C LYS A 848 -12.25 -30.88 -22.71
N ILE A 849 -11.73 -30.57 -23.89
CA ILE A 849 -11.15 -29.27 -24.23
C ILE A 849 -12.21 -28.16 -24.12
N LEU A 850 -13.40 -28.38 -24.70
CA LEU A 850 -14.51 -27.40 -24.66
C LEU A 850 -14.97 -27.09 -23.24
N SER A 851 -14.98 -28.08 -22.35
CA SER A 851 -15.32 -27.89 -20.93
C SER A 851 -14.33 -26.98 -20.21
N VAL A 852 -13.03 -27.11 -20.52
CA VAL A 852 -11.98 -26.27 -19.96
C VAL A 852 -12.10 -24.85 -20.52
N LEU A 853 -12.26 -24.69 -21.84
CA LEU A 853 -12.48 -23.37 -22.46
C LEU A 853 -13.68 -22.64 -21.86
N THR A 854 -14.75 -23.39 -21.57
CA THR A 854 -15.96 -22.85 -20.94
C THR A 854 -15.68 -22.31 -19.55
N ARG A 855 -14.95 -23.05 -18.71
CA ARG A 855 -14.51 -22.57 -17.40
C ARG A 855 -13.55 -21.39 -17.52
N GLN A 856 -12.57 -21.48 -18.43
CA GLN A 856 -11.57 -20.43 -18.60
C GLN A 856 -12.18 -19.12 -19.12
N ALA A 857 -13.26 -19.15 -19.91
CA ALA A 857 -14.00 -17.94 -20.28
C ALA A 857 -14.43 -17.12 -19.05
N HIS A 858 -14.96 -17.77 -18.00
CA HIS A 858 -15.29 -17.09 -16.74
C HIS A 858 -14.06 -16.54 -16.02
N VAL A 859 -12.93 -17.27 -16.06
CA VAL A 859 -11.67 -16.84 -15.41
C VAL A 859 -11.02 -15.66 -16.14
N ILE A 860 -11.05 -15.64 -17.48
CA ILE A 860 -10.50 -14.55 -18.30
C ILE A 860 -11.20 -13.23 -17.94
N GLY A 861 -12.53 -13.25 -17.78
CA GLY A 861 -13.33 -12.06 -17.53
C GLY A 861 -13.52 -11.67 -16.06
N ASN A 862 -13.62 -12.66 -15.16
CA ASN A 862 -13.98 -12.44 -13.74
C ASN A 862 -12.97 -13.03 -12.73
N GLY A 863 -11.82 -13.52 -13.18
CA GLY A 863 -10.81 -14.11 -12.30
C GLY A 863 -10.19 -13.09 -11.34
N MET A 864 -10.05 -13.45 -10.07
CA MET A 864 -9.39 -12.62 -9.04
C MET A 864 -8.42 -13.50 -8.22
N PRO A 865 -7.08 -13.30 -8.33
CA PRO A 865 -6.41 -12.39 -9.24
C PRO A 865 -6.59 -12.78 -10.72
N ASN A 866 -6.59 -11.80 -11.64
CA ASN A 866 -6.71 -12.07 -13.07
C ASN A 866 -5.34 -12.40 -13.67
N GLU A 867 -4.98 -13.68 -13.71
CA GLU A 867 -3.70 -14.16 -14.24
C GLU A 867 -3.47 -13.80 -15.73
N TYR A 868 -4.55 -13.71 -16.53
CA TYR A 868 -4.44 -13.35 -17.95
C TYR A 868 -4.02 -11.89 -18.12
N LEU A 869 -4.59 -10.99 -17.31
CA LEU A 869 -4.20 -9.58 -17.30
C LEU A 869 -2.76 -9.42 -16.81
N GLN A 870 -2.35 -10.14 -15.75
CA GLN A 870 -0.98 -10.11 -15.25
C GLN A 870 0.05 -10.56 -16.31
N ASP A 871 -0.25 -11.65 -17.04
CA ASP A 871 0.59 -12.12 -18.14
C ASP A 871 0.69 -11.06 -19.25
N MET A 872 -0.42 -10.40 -19.61
CA MET A 872 -0.43 -9.32 -20.58
C MET A 872 0.35 -8.08 -20.11
N GLU A 873 0.29 -7.74 -18.82
CA GLU A 873 1.01 -6.59 -18.25
C GLU A 873 2.51 -6.82 -18.13
N SER A 874 2.96 -8.09 -18.11
CA SER A 874 4.38 -8.43 -18.18
C SER A 874 5.04 -8.14 -19.54
N VAL A 875 4.25 -7.78 -20.57
CA VAL A 875 4.76 -7.42 -21.90
C VAL A 875 5.45 -6.07 -21.83
N ARG A 876 6.77 -6.08 -21.95
CA ARG A 876 7.65 -4.89 -21.84
C ARG A 876 7.30 -3.75 -22.81
N ASP A 877 6.89 -4.11 -24.01
CA ASP A 877 6.48 -3.18 -25.06
C ASP A 877 5.21 -2.39 -24.69
N LEU A 878 4.36 -2.91 -23.78
CA LEU A 878 3.18 -2.20 -23.30
C LEU A 878 3.55 -0.95 -22.48
N GLU A 879 4.49 -1.10 -21.55
CA GLU A 879 4.97 0.02 -20.73
C GLU A 879 5.71 1.06 -21.59
N SER A 880 6.51 0.58 -22.54
CA SER A 880 7.19 1.44 -23.52
C SER A 880 6.17 2.25 -24.34
N PHE A 881 5.04 1.63 -24.69
CA PHE A 881 4.01 2.28 -25.52
C PHE A 881 3.27 3.32 -24.70
N ALA A 882 2.89 2.98 -23.47
CA ALA A 882 2.30 3.91 -22.51
C ALA A 882 3.21 5.12 -22.26
N ALA A 883 4.52 4.92 -22.11
CA ALA A 883 5.49 5.99 -21.90
C ALA A 883 5.58 6.93 -23.12
N VAL A 884 5.52 6.40 -24.34
CA VAL A 884 5.48 7.21 -25.56
C VAL A 884 4.17 8.00 -25.65
N VAL A 885 3.02 7.38 -25.35
CA VAL A 885 1.73 8.09 -25.32
C VAL A 885 1.78 9.24 -24.29
N TYR A 886 2.29 8.98 -23.10
CA TYR A 886 2.41 9.95 -22.01
C TYR A 886 3.36 11.13 -22.34
N SER A 887 4.38 10.91 -23.17
CA SER A 887 5.44 11.91 -23.46
C SER A 887 5.37 12.56 -24.85
N SER A 888 4.55 12.04 -25.77
CA SER A 888 4.45 12.54 -27.15
C SER A 888 3.70 13.88 -27.27
N ASN A 889 4.01 14.66 -28.32
CA ASN A 889 3.32 15.91 -28.73
C ASN A 889 3.28 17.08 -27.71
N TRP A 890 4.17 17.10 -26.71
CA TRP A 890 4.21 18.12 -25.65
C TRP A 890 4.28 19.58 -26.15
N GLN A 891 4.92 19.84 -27.30
CA GLN A 891 5.10 21.20 -27.86
C GLN A 891 3.81 21.78 -28.44
N ASN A 892 2.96 20.93 -29.02
CA ASN A 892 1.74 21.37 -29.71
C ASN A 892 0.56 21.62 -28.75
N GLU A 893 0.62 21.16 -27.50
CA GLU A 893 -0.37 21.51 -26.47
C GLU A 893 -0.04 22.86 -25.82
N VAL A 894 1.25 23.19 -25.63
CA VAL A 894 1.69 24.45 -25.00
C VAL A 894 1.49 25.67 -25.90
N GLN A 895 1.56 25.51 -27.23
CA GLN A 895 1.54 26.61 -28.18
C GLN A 895 0.12 27.11 -28.55
N ASP A 896 -0.89 26.24 -28.50
CA ASP A 896 -2.26 26.53 -28.99
C ASP A 896 -3.28 26.90 -27.90
N ASP A 897 -3.00 26.60 -26.61
CA ASP A 897 -3.87 27.02 -25.50
C ASP A 897 -3.71 28.53 -25.14
N GLY A 898 -2.98 29.31 -25.95
CA GLY A 898 -2.72 30.74 -25.70
C GLY A 898 -1.93 31.01 -24.42
N MET A 899 -1.40 29.97 -23.77
CA MET A 899 -0.76 30.05 -22.45
C MET A 899 0.61 30.75 -22.45
N MET A 900 1.21 31.01 -23.61
CA MET A 900 2.41 31.86 -23.72
C MET A 900 2.10 33.37 -23.92
N ASP A 901 0.91 33.73 -24.44
CA ASP A 901 0.59 35.14 -24.71
C ASP A 901 0.33 35.95 -23.44
N SER A 902 0.03 35.28 -22.31
CA SER A 902 -0.16 35.90 -21.00
C SER A 902 1.15 36.18 -20.23
N ALA A 903 2.30 35.69 -20.73
CA ALA A 903 3.57 35.74 -20.01
C ALA A 903 4.57 36.83 -20.49
N VAL A 904 4.24 37.61 -21.52
CA VAL A 904 5.15 38.62 -22.09
C VAL A 904 4.67 40.05 -21.80
N GLN A 905 4.94 40.53 -20.59
CA GLN A 905 4.97 41.97 -20.30
C GLN A 905 5.93 42.27 -19.15
N VAL A 906 7.24 42.17 -19.42
CA VAL A 906 8.28 42.75 -18.56
C VAL A 906 9.33 43.40 -19.46
N ASP A 907 9.37 44.74 -19.44
CA ASP A 907 10.38 45.56 -20.11
C ASP A 907 11.77 45.29 -19.52
N TRP A 908 12.74 44.97 -20.38
CA TRP A 908 14.16 44.90 -20.02
C TRP A 908 14.88 46.19 -20.46
N PRO A 909 15.69 46.85 -19.60
CA PRO A 909 16.54 47.97 -20.00
C PRO A 909 17.73 47.49 -20.86
N GLU A 910 18.09 48.33 -21.83
CA GLU A 910 19.13 48.13 -22.85
C GLU A 910 20.49 47.60 -22.34
N GLU A 911 21.06 46.65 -23.09
CA GLU A 911 22.45 46.18 -22.96
C GLU A 911 23.48 47.28 -23.24
N PRO A 912 24.74 47.07 -22.81
CA PRO A 912 25.78 47.01 -23.82
C PRO A 912 26.80 45.87 -23.70
N ALA A 913 27.02 45.25 -24.86
CA ALA A 913 28.29 44.83 -25.45
C ALA A 913 29.00 43.54 -24.97
N GLN A 914 28.74 42.49 -25.77
CA GLN A 914 29.58 41.35 -26.16
C GLN A 914 31.09 41.39 -25.82
N LYS A 915 31.59 40.26 -25.28
CA LYS A 915 32.78 39.56 -25.84
C LYS A 915 32.81 38.06 -25.48
N ASN A 916 32.67 37.25 -26.53
CA ASN A 916 33.09 35.88 -26.82
C ASN A 916 33.58 34.93 -25.70
N GLY A 917 32.92 33.77 -25.64
CA GLY A 917 33.46 32.50 -25.17
C GLY A 917 32.46 31.38 -25.50
N GLU A 918 32.87 30.45 -26.37
CA GLU A 918 32.07 29.35 -26.94
C GLU A 918 31.23 28.58 -25.91
N SER A 919 29.92 28.47 -26.14
CA SER A 919 29.07 27.44 -25.54
C SER A 919 28.65 26.46 -26.63
N SER A 920 29.04 25.21 -26.43
CA SER A 920 28.55 24.04 -27.14
C SER A 920 27.05 23.86 -26.87
N ILE A 921 26.24 24.48 -27.73
CA ILE A 921 24.79 24.25 -27.79
C ILE A 921 24.59 22.95 -28.57
N PHE A 922 24.11 21.91 -27.89
CA PHE A 922 23.53 20.76 -28.55
C PHE A 922 22.24 21.21 -29.25
N VAL A 923 22.27 21.20 -30.58
CA VAL A 923 21.08 21.26 -31.42
C VAL A 923 20.37 19.93 -31.26
N VAL A 924 19.18 19.93 -30.65
CA VAL A 924 18.25 18.80 -30.75
C VAL A 924 17.32 19.12 -31.92
N GLU A 925 17.40 18.32 -32.98
CA GLU A 925 16.57 18.44 -34.19
C GLU A 925 15.08 18.41 -33.86
N PRO A 926 14.24 19.23 -34.52
CA PRO A 926 12.80 19.17 -34.39
C PRO A 926 12.21 18.09 -35.32
N GLN A 927 11.16 17.41 -34.82
CA GLN A 927 10.36 16.36 -35.47
C GLN A 927 10.97 14.94 -35.50
N THR A 928 10.81 14.21 -34.39
CA THR A 928 10.78 12.75 -34.45
C THR A 928 9.34 12.28 -34.35
N GLY A 929 8.79 11.70 -35.42
CA GLY A 929 7.46 11.09 -35.43
C GLY A 929 7.32 9.98 -34.38
N LEU A 930 6.08 9.62 -34.03
CA LEU A 930 5.75 8.60 -33.02
C LEU A 930 6.53 7.29 -33.22
N GLU A 931 6.76 6.87 -34.46
CA GLU A 931 7.57 5.69 -34.81
C GLU A 931 9.03 5.82 -34.38
N SER A 932 9.66 6.98 -34.57
CA SER A 932 11.07 7.23 -34.17
C SER A 932 11.23 7.34 -32.64
N ALA A 933 10.20 7.83 -31.93
CA ALA A 933 10.18 7.81 -30.47
C ALA A 933 10.00 6.39 -29.92
N TRP A 934 9.11 5.60 -30.55
CA TRP A 934 8.88 4.19 -30.24
C TRP A 934 10.13 3.32 -30.42
N GLU A 935 10.79 3.38 -31.58
CA GLU A 935 12.00 2.59 -31.85
C GLU A 935 13.14 2.88 -30.84
N ARG A 936 13.25 4.14 -30.38
CA ARG A 936 14.23 4.54 -29.35
C ARG A 936 13.84 4.07 -27.94
N ALA A 937 12.54 3.97 -27.64
CA ALA A 937 12.06 3.47 -26.35
C ALA A 937 12.33 1.96 -26.21
N VAL A 938 12.03 1.18 -27.25
CA VAL A 938 12.25 -0.28 -27.28
C VAL A 938 13.75 -0.65 -27.27
N ALA A 939 14.62 0.21 -27.83
CA ALA A 939 16.06 -0.05 -27.91
C ALA A 939 16.85 0.21 -26.61
N LYS A 940 16.24 0.82 -25.57
CA LYS A 940 16.91 1.08 -24.29
C LYS A 940 16.61 -0.03 -23.29
N PRO A 941 17.63 -0.63 -22.65
CA PRO A 941 17.46 -1.73 -21.71
C PRO A 941 16.90 -1.30 -20.36
#